data_AF-A0A9D5U248-F1
#
_entry.id   AF-A0A9D5U248-F1
#
_cell.length_a   1.000
_cell.length_b   1.000
_cell.length_c   1.000
_cell.angle_alpha   90.00
_cell.angle_beta   90.00
_cell.angle_gamma   90.00
#
_symmetry.space_group_name_H-M   'P 1'
#
loop_
_entity.id
_entity.type
_entity.pdbx_description
1 polymer ?
#
loop_
_entity_poly.entity_id
_entity_poly.type
_entity_poly.pdbx_seq_one_letter_code
_entity_poly.pdbx_strand_id
1 'polypeptide(L)'
;MRLWYTLFVLAMASAVRAAVVDDPLTDLAASPGGRTLALVARGDVWLWDTSKTAARRVTTEGGVYPAFDATGRWLYFSHREHDNTDLYRVPTGQGRTERLTNASASEIQPAPSPDGRSLACARYDGADYAVFLIRDGSAERISPSSEPARRPRWSPDGDRLVYERVHNGRWFVAVYDPRARQERILAATAAERPAFRADGSLWALCNRRLCQLDAMTGEVIGGVDGRMDAFAWAGDEALYFLRGGRLYRLEGVREVACAPQLPWNAADEYRRDCRRVAEEHYRHETARRKLWERYTRAEERRILGATSSRDYDARMAELFWHRPSARAPVSGRQYLVAAAHPLAAHSGERILTRGGNVVDAAIATGFTLCVVEPDGSGIGGEGLINLYLAGMSEPVVIDGRSTAPLRAHPDQPGLRESDGGWARYGPMSACTPGFVAAYYQAWEHYGSGNVTWAELVADAIHYASEGFALSERQAREIAGLSERLARDPGCRRVFFFADGKALRAGDRLRNPELAWTLSQVAERGHEGFYAGPVAARLDAHMRAAGGLLRADDLALYRAWPRRPVAIACFGCRVYASGPPSAGSRALLSMLEELERGPRLSAPYSTDPETFLQLARIMQTGYRRMSGVADPRFWEPPSAPARDSGHTTHLTVMDATGNAVALTQTLGYFFGSRHMVEGTGILLNNEIKNFHTRIGEPDCLLPLARPATTPCPTLFLEGADGGPLRAALAVGSAGGAAIPSSVFLSLVGVLEYGRDVQSALEAPRFLVNRGTERRISLEHLFSPQVEAAVRRELGVETYTISQRGLINEAFCNMIRRHPLTGELEGGVDSRRDGAVVGR
;
A
#
# COMPACT_ATOMS: atom_id res chain seq x y z
N MET A 1 -6.34 11.71 46.67
CA MET A 1 -6.03 13.16 46.72
C MET A 1 -6.47 13.79 45.40
N ARG A 2 -7.32 14.82 45.39
CA ARG A 2 -7.63 15.58 44.17
C ARG A 2 -6.53 16.64 43.99
N LEU A 3 -5.53 16.35 43.18
CA LEU A 3 -4.54 17.35 42.78
C LEU A 3 -5.12 18.19 41.64
N TRP A 4 -5.04 19.51 41.79
CA TRP A 4 -5.43 20.49 40.79
C TRP A 4 -4.27 20.64 39.81
N TYR A 5 -4.31 19.94 38.67
CA TYR A 5 -3.41 20.20 37.56
C TYR A 5 -4.08 21.10 36.55
N THR A 6 -3.35 22.07 36.03
CA THR A 6 -3.83 22.92 34.94
C THR A 6 -3.36 22.32 33.61
N LEU A 7 -4.32 21.81 32.83
CA LEU A 7 -4.06 21.31 31.48
C LEU A 7 -4.14 22.48 30.50
N PHE A 8 -3.03 22.76 29.82
CA PHE A 8 -2.98 23.74 28.75
C PHE A 8 -2.90 23.03 27.39
N VAL A 9 -3.84 23.35 26.51
CA VAL A 9 -3.68 23.08 25.08
C VAL A 9 -2.77 24.17 24.53
N LEU A 10 -1.56 23.81 24.12
CA LEU A 10 -0.64 24.81 23.59
C LEU A 10 -1.06 25.19 22.18
N ALA A 11 -1.44 26.47 22.01
CA ALA A 11 -1.61 27.05 20.69
C ALA A 11 -0.24 27.09 20.00
N MET A 12 0.02 26.11 19.15
CA MET A 12 1.29 26.00 18.44
C MET A 12 1.54 27.25 17.59
N ALA A 13 2.77 27.75 17.65
CA ALA A 13 3.33 28.80 16.79
C ALA A 13 2.87 28.66 15.33
N SER A 14 2.53 29.78 14.65
CA SER A 14 2.02 29.80 13.27
C SER A 14 2.88 28.99 12.29
N ALA A 15 4.20 29.07 12.42
CA ALA A 15 5.16 28.32 11.61
C ALA A 15 5.16 26.81 11.89
N VAL A 16 4.93 26.38 13.14
CA VAL A 16 4.80 24.96 13.49
C VAL A 16 3.43 24.44 13.09
N ARG A 17 2.37 25.26 13.19
CA ARG A 17 1.06 24.95 12.58
C ARG A 17 1.22 24.74 11.07
N ALA A 18 1.87 25.64 10.34
CA ALA A 18 2.07 25.48 8.89
C ALA A 18 2.88 24.22 8.53
N ALA A 19 3.80 23.77 9.39
CA ALA A 19 4.56 22.53 9.20
C ALA A 19 3.83 21.24 9.66
N VAL A 20 2.83 21.36 10.55
CA VAL A 20 2.09 20.24 11.19
C VAL A 20 0.65 20.09 10.67
N VAL A 21 0.13 21.07 9.91
CA VAL A 21 -1.25 21.02 9.36
C VAL A 21 -1.46 19.86 8.39
N ASP A 22 -0.40 19.37 7.73
CA ASP A 22 -0.49 18.29 6.74
C ASP A 22 -0.10 16.88 7.27
N ASP A 23 0.60 16.77 8.42
CA ASP A 23 1.07 15.49 8.99
C ASP A 23 1.27 15.61 10.53
N PRO A 24 0.84 14.65 11.37
CA PRO A 24 0.84 14.83 12.83
C PRO A 24 2.25 14.69 13.43
N LEU A 25 2.45 15.36 14.58
CA LEU A 25 3.68 15.23 15.38
C LEU A 25 3.95 13.76 15.74
N THR A 26 5.18 13.30 15.53
CA THR A 26 5.57 11.89 15.75
C THR A 26 6.47 11.68 16.97
N ASP A 27 7.16 12.72 17.42
CA ASP A 27 8.06 12.67 18.56
C ASP A 27 8.26 14.06 19.18
N LEU A 28 8.70 14.09 20.45
CA LEU A 28 9.05 15.34 21.13
C LEU A 28 10.15 15.14 22.18
N ALA A 29 10.87 16.21 22.47
CA ALA A 29 11.71 16.34 23.65
C ALA A 29 11.53 17.73 24.27
N ALA A 30 11.74 17.83 25.58
CA ALA A 30 11.69 19.09 26.31
C ALA A 30 13.05 19.36 26.96
N SER A 31 13.47 20.63 26.95
CA SER A 31 14.64 21.03 27.73
C SER A 31 14.33 20.97 29.24
N PRO A 32 15.35 20.83 30.12
CA PRO A 32 15.14 20.64 31.57
C PRO A 32 14.27 21.69 32.26
N GLY A 33 14.19 22.92 31.73
CA GLY A 33 13.30 23.99 32.22
C GLY A 33 12.07 24.27 31.36
N GLY A 34 11.77 23.41 30.36
CA GLY A 34 10.56 23.49 29.53
C GLY A 34 10.44 24.73 28.65
N ARG A 35 11.47 25.59 28.60
CA ARG A 35 11.53 26.80 27.79
C ARG A 35 11.68 26.50 26.30
N THR A 36 12.31 25.38 25.97
CA THR A 36 12.54 24.96 24.59
C THR A 36 12.05 23.54 24.38
N LEU A 37 11.27 23.34 23.33
CA LEU A 37 10.81 22.04 22.87
C LEU A 37 11.48 21.70 21.54
N ALA A 38 11.82 20.43 21.37
CA ALA A 38 12.15 19.86 20.09
C ALA A 38 10.98 19.00 19.62
N LEU A 39 10.46 19.26 18.44
CA LEU A 39 9.30 18.58 17.86
C LEU A 39 9.70 17.92 16.56
N VAL A 40 9.19 16.72 16.30
CA VAL A 40 9.39 16.03 15.02
C VAL A 40 8.14 16.11 14.16
N ALA A 41 8.27 16.68 12.96
CA ALA A 41 7.23 16.79 11.95
C ALA A 41 7.84 16.57 10.56
N ARG A 42 7.20 15.75 9.71
CA ARG A 42 7.73 15.32 8.39
C ARG A 42 9.14 14.73 8.42
N GLY A 43 9.52 14.10 9.54
CA GLY A 43 10.89 13.61 9.71
C GLY A 43 11.93 14.72 9.81
N ASP A 44 11.54 15.90 10.30
CA ASP A 44 12.44 16.99 10.65
C ASP A 44 12.32 17.40 12.10
N VAL A 45 13.44 17.82 12.68
CA VAL A 45 13.50 18.36 14.04
C VAL A 45 13.29 19.87 14.00
N TRP A 46 12.33 20.35 14.77
CA TRP A 46 12.01 21.76 14.96
C TRP A 46 12.28 22.17 16.41
N LEU A 47 13.08 23.20 16.61
CA LEU A 47 13.30 23.82 17.92
C LEU A 47 12.33 24.99 18.11
N TRP A 48 11.54 24.92 19.18
CA TRP A 48 10.54 25.92 19.51
C TRP A 48 10.75 26.44 20.93
N ASP A 49 10.98 27.75 21.06
CA ASP A 49 10.91 28.45 22.34
C ASP A 49 9.44 28.69 22.69
N THR A 50 8.97 28.15 23.81
CA THR A 50 7.55 28.15 24.20
C THR A 50 7.01 29.56 24.46
N SER A 51 7.88 30.56 24.65
CA SER A 51 7.50 31.97 24.75
C SER A 51 7.33 32.67 23.39
N LYS A 52 7.73 32.03 22.29
CA LYS A 52 7.77 32.63 20.95
C LYS A 52 6.72 32.02 20.03
N THR A 53 6.26 32.80 19.06
CA THR A 53 5.27 32.40 18.05
C THR A 53 5.89 31.75 16.80
N ALA A 54 7.22 31.59 16.78
CA ALA A 54 7.97 31.00 15.67
C ALA A 54 8.90 29.89 16.19
N ALA A 55 9.14 28.88 15.35
CA ALA A 55 10.10 27.80 15.60
C ALA A 55 11.19 27.79 14.53
N ARG A 56 12.38 27.32 14.91
CA ARG A 56 13.53 27.15 14.03
C ARG A 56 13.60 25.70 13.57
N ARG A 57 13.55 25.48 12.25
CA ARG A 57 13.84 24.16 11.65
C ARG A 57 15.34 23.87 11.83
N VAL A 58 15.67 22.69 12.36
CA VAL A 58 17.06 22.26 12.63
C VAL A 58 17.59 21.38 11.50
N THR A 59 16.74 20.55 10.92
CA THR A 59 17.10 19.61 9.85
C THR A 59 16.29 19.89 8.60
N THR A 60 16.88 19.70 7.41
CA THR A 60 16.20 19.94 6.14
C THR A 60 15.73 18.69 5.41
N GLU A 61 16.04 17.48 5.90
CA GLU A 61 15.46 16.19 5.50
C GLU A 61 15.99 15.07 6.44
N GLY A 62 15.12 14.31 7.11
CA GLY A 62 15.54 13.05 7.77
C GLY A 62 16.09 13.16 9.21
N GLY A 63 15.73 14.22 9.94
CA GLY A 63 16.01 14.39 11.37
C GLY A 63 14.95 13.78 12.30
N VAL A 64 15.34 12.88 13.19
CA VAL A 64 14.42 12.19 14.14
C VAL A 64 15.06 11.97 15.52
N TYR A 65 14.22 11.60 16.51
CA TYR A 65 14.62 11.23 17.88
C TYR A 65 15.40 12.32 18.64
N PRO A 66 14.83 13.52 18.83
CA PRO A 66 15.50 14.58 19.57
C PRO A 66 15.72 14.22 21.05
N ALA A 67 16.82 14.69 21.62
CA ALA A 67 17.12 14.62 23.04
C ALA A 67 17.96 15.84 23.47
N PHE A 68 17.63 16.46 24.61
CA PHE A 68 18.45 17.53 25.17
C PHE A 68 19.52 16.96 26.11
N ASP A 69 20.65 17.66 26.25
CA ASP A 69 21.56 17.44 27.37
C ASP A 69 20.99 17.97 28.68
N ALA A 70 21.61 17.58 29.80
CA ALA A 70 21.20 18.02 31.14
C ALA A 70 21.26 19.55 31.32
N THR A 71 22.03 20.27 30.50
CA THR A 71 22.09 21.75 30.54
C THR A 71 21.05 22.43 29.66
N GLY A 72 20.42 21.70 28.73
CA GLY A 72 19.55 22.24 27.69
C GLY A 72 20.26 23.14 26.67
N ARG A 73 21.60 23.19 26.67
CA ARG A 73 22.39 23.99 25.72
C ARG A 73 22.57 23.28 24.39
N TRP A 74 22.45 21.96 24.38
CA TRP A 74 22.63 21.13 23.19
C TRP A 74 21.41 20.27 22.93
N LEU A 75 20.99 20.25 21.66
CA LEU A 75 20.02 19.30 21.14
C LEU A 75 20.76 18.22 20.35
N TYR A 76 20.59 16.97 20.74
CA TYR A 76 21.05 15.79 20.03
C TYR A 76 19.90 15.24 19.18
N PHE A 77 20.21 14.70 18.02
CA PHE A 77 19.24 14.07 17.13
C PHE A 77 19.93 13.08 16.18
N SER A 78 19.13 12.22 15.57
CA SER A 78 19.57 11.32 14.51
C SER A 78 19.27 11.97 13.16
N HIS A 79 20.21 11.94 12.23
CA HIS A 79 20.03 12.53 10.91
C HIS A 79 20.66 11.65 9.83
N ARG A 80 19.96 11.53 8.72
CA ARG A 80 20.41 10.73 7.57
C ARG A 80 20.97 11.64 6.50
N GLU A 81 22.28 11.59 6.27
CA GLU A 81 22.92 12.32 5.17
C GLU A 81 23.17 11.44 3.93
N HIS A 82 23.21 10.10 4.07
CA HIS A 82 23.48 9.13 2.99
C HIS A 82 22.78 7.78 3.26
N ASP A 83 23.42 6.63 2.95
CA ASP A 83 22.88 5.27 3.17
C ASP A 83 22.74 4.88 4.66
N ASN A 84 23.39 5.62 5.56
CA ASN A 84 23.36 5.42 7.01
C ASN A 84 22.85 6.66 7.76
N THR A 85 22.37 6.44 8.99
CA THR A 85 21.96 7.49 9.93
C THR A 85 23.03 7.69 10.99
N ASP A 86 23.41 8.93 11.27
CA ASP A 86 24.39 9.24 12.32
C ASP A 86 23.78 10.17 13.38
N LEU A 87 24.52 10.33 14.48
CA LEU A 87 24.13 11.20 15.58
C LEU A 87 24.75 12.58 15.39
N TYR A 88 23.94 13.61 15.61
CA TYR A 88 24.35 15.01 15.51
C TYR A 88 23.97 15.73 16.80
N ARG A 89 24.65 16.85 17.05
CA ARG A 89 24.20 17.86 18.02
C ARG A 89 24.19 19.24 17.41
N VAL A 90 23.32 20.10 17.93
CA VAL A 90 23.28 21.52 17.58
C VAL A 90 23.10 22.36 18.84
N PRO A 91 23.72 23.56 18.94
CA PRO A 91 23.39 24.49 20.01
C PRO A 91 21.91 24.87 19.94
N THR A 92 21.25 24.91 21.09
CA THR A 92 19.84 25.34 21.15
C THR A 92 19.68 26.82 20.80
N GLY A 93 20.72 27.62 21.04
CA GLY A 93 20.90 28.98 20.54
C GLY A 93 21.44 29.07 19.10
N GLN A 94 22.21 30.10 18.80
CA GLN A 94 22.88 30.24 17.49
C GLN A 94 24.17 29.41 17.46
N GLY A 95 24.38 28.68 16.37
CA GLY A 95 25.57 27.86 16.16
C GLY A 95 25.38 26.84 15.04
N ARG A 96 26.45 26.11 14.72
CA ARG A 96 26.46 25.11 13.65
C ARG A 96 26.14 23.72 14.20
N THR A 97 25.54 22.88 13.35
CA THR A 97 25.32 21.47 13.64
C THR A 97 26.65 20.72 13.56
N GLU A 98 26.90 19.85 14.53
CA GLU A 98 28.09 19.01 14.64
C GLU A 98 27.71 17.54 14.52
N ARG A 99 28.41 16.80 13.66
CA ARG A 99 28.29 15.34 13.55
C ARG A 99 29.11 14.68 14.65
N LEU A 100 28.49 13.78 15.42
CA LEU A 100 29.10 13.10 16.56
C LEU A 100 29.63 11.73 16.21
N THR A 101 29.00 11.07 15.23
CA THR A 101 29.36 9.72 14.84
C THR A 101 29.50 9.60 13.33
N ASN A 102 30.35 8.68 12.90
CA ASN A 102 30.60 8.36 11.50
C ASN A 102 30.77 6.84 11.39
N ALA A 103 29.75 6.12 11.87
CA ALA A 103 29.79 4.66 11.94
C ALA A 103 29.45 4.05 10.58
N SER A 104 30.01 2.88 10.29
CA SER A 104 29.61 2.10 9.11
C SER A 104 28.19 1.54 9.20
N ALA A 105 27.55 1.64 10.37
CA ALA A 105 26.19 1.20 10.63
C ALA A 105 25.33 2.36 11.17
N SER A 106 24.03 2.32 10.89
CA SER A 106 23.11 3.36 11.31
C SER A 106 22.97 3.44 12.84
N GLU A 107 23.09 4.65 13.38
CA GLU A 107 22.94 4.98 14.79
C GLU A 107 21.82 5.98 14.99
N ILE A 108 20.91 5.65 15.90
CA ILE A 108 19.71 6.42 16.18
C ILE A 108 19.49 6.62 17.68
N GLN A 109 18.54 7.50 18.02
CA GLN A 109 18.03 7.69 19.39
C GLN A 109 19.13 8.06 20.39
N PRO A 110 19.82 9.20 20.17
CA PRO A 110 20.87 9.65 21.07
C PRO A 110 20.33 9.90 22.48
N ALA A 111 21.14 9.55 23.47
CA ALA A 111 20.89 9.77 24.88
C ALA A 111 22.19 10.23 25.55
N PRO A 112 22.46 11.55 25.59
CA PRO A 112 23.65 12.08 26.24
C PRO A 112 23.61 11.81 27.74
N SER A 113 24.74 11.44 28.34
CA SER A 113 24.83 11.30 29.80
C SER A 113 24.72 12.66 30.49
N PRO A 114 24.21 12.72 31.73
CA PRO A 114 24.08 13.98 32.46
C PRO A 114 25.40 14.73 32.68
N ASP A 115 26.51 14.00 32.81
CA ASP A 115 27.87 14.55 32.96
C ASP A 115 28.51 14.95 31.61
N GLY A 116 27.85 14.69 30.48
CA GLY A 116 28.31 14.99 29.13
C GLY A 116 29.50 14.15 28.65
N ARG A 117 29.96 13.14 29.40
CA ARG A 117 31.14 12.33 29.07
C ARG A 117 30.83 11.13 28.19
N SER A 118 29.58 10.70 28.12
CA SER A 118 29.14 9.50 27.38
C SER A 118 27.90 9.78 26.54
N LEU A 119 27.70 8.99 25.50
CA LEU A 119 26.50 9.04 24.66
C LEU A 119 25.97 7.62 24.43
N ALA A 120 24.77 7.33 24.92
CA ALA A 120 24.08 6.07 24.58
C ALA A 120 23.29 6.25 23.28
N CYS A 121 23.18 5.19 22.49
CA CYS A 121 22.42 5.18 21.24
C CYS A 121 21.94 3.77 20.89
N ALA A 122 21.01 3.66 19.95
CA ALA A 122 20.66 2.41 19.30
C ALA A 122 21.41 2.30 17.97
N ARG A 123 22.26 1.29 17.81
CA ARG A 123 23.05 1.05 16.60
C ARG A 123 22.56 -0.22 15.91
N TYR A 124 22.40 -0.15 14.60
CA TYR A 124 22.07 -1.31 13.76
C TYR A 124 23.24 -2.29 13.71
N ASP A 125 23.01 -3.57 13.99
CA ASP A 125 24.08 -4.59 14.05
C ASP A 125 24.11 -5.54 12.84
N GLY A 126 23.28 -5.29 11.83
CA GLY A 126 23.13 -6.12 10.64
C GLY A 126 21.81 -6.89 10.59
N ALA A 127 21.19 -7.15 11.74
CA ALA A 127 19.89 -7.82 11.86
C ALA A 127 18.81 -6.94 12.51
N ASP A 128 19.16 -6.23 13.58
CA ASP A 128 18.26 -5.27 14.25
C ASP A 128 19.09 -4.19 14.98
N TYR A 129 18.45 -3.37 15.81
CA TYR A 129 19.11 -2.41 16.67
C TYR A 129 19.52 -3.04 18.00
N ALA A 130 20.68 -2.62 18.49
CA ALA A 130 21.16 -2.90 19.83
C ALA A 130 21.59 -1.59 20.50
N VAL A 131 21.58 -1.57 21.83
CA VAL A 131 21.97 -0.37 22.57
C VAL A 131 23.49 -0.38 22.77
N PHE A 132 24.12 0.73 22.39
CA PHE A 132 25.54 0.99 22.54
C PHE A 132 25.80 2.20 23.42
N LEU A 133 26.93 2.17 24.11
CA LEU A 133 27.46 3.24 24.92
C LEU A 133 28.76 3.75 24.30
N ILE A 134 28.78 5.02 23.89
CA ILE A 134 29.92 5.69 23.25
C ILE A 134 30.67 6.50 24.31
N ARG A 135 31.98 6.26 24.43
CA ARG A 135 32.93 6.93 25.34
C ARG A 135 34.28 7.06 24.66
N ASP A 136 34.86 8.26 24.67
CA ASP A 136 36.20 8.54 24.12
C ASP A 136 36.43 8.01 22.69
N GLY A 137 35.40 8.09 21.84
CA GLY A 137 35.42 7.58 20.46
C GLY A 137 35.27 6.06 20.31
N SER A 138 35.27 5.31 21.42
CA SER A 138 34.96 3.88 21.45
C SER A 138 33.47 3.65 21.69
N ALA A 139 32.92 2.56 21.15
CA ALA A 139 31.52 2.22 21.31
C ALA A 139 31.35 0.78 21.76
N GLU A 140 30.75 0.61 22.94
CA GLU A 140 30.56 -0.69 23.58
C GLU A 140 29.08 -1.10 23.51
N ARG A 141 28.78 -2.34 23.10
CA ARG A 141 27.42 -2.89 23.15
C ARG A 141 27.05 -3.19 24.59
N ILE A 142 25.91 -2.70 25.06
CA ILE A 142 25.42 -2.92 26.43
C ILE A 142 24.14 -3.74 26.51
N SER A 143 23.45 -3.95 25.39
CA SER A 143 22.31 -4.88 25.32
C SER A 143 22.73 -6.28 24.84
N PRO A 144 22.00 -7.35 25.20
CA PRO A 144 22.31 -8.71 24.78
C PRO A 144 22.44 -8.88 23.26
N SER A 145 23.24 -9.86 22.81
CA SER A 145 23.55 -10.09 21.39
C SER A 145 22.40 -10.71 20.58
N SER A 146 21.44 -11.37 21.24
CA SER A 146 20.42 -12.20 20.59
C SER A 146 19.04 -11.54 20.47
N GLU A 147 18.82 -10.37 21.06
CA GLU A 147 17.49 -9.73 21.13
C GLU A 147 17.58 -8.22 20.81
N PRO A 148 16.67 -7.67 19.99
CA PRO A 148 16.65 -6.25 19.67
C PRO A 148 16.49 -5.34 20.89
N ALA A 149 17.16 -4.19 20.89
CA ALA A 149 17.06 -3.18 21.93
C ALA A 149 17.18 -1.74 21.38
N ARG A 150 16.42 -0.80 21.96
CA ARG A 150 16.30 0.57 21.46
C ARG A 150 15.84 1.58 22.52
N ARG A 151 15.86 2.86 22.16
CA ARG A 151 15.39 4.03 22.95
C ARG A 151 16.05 4.14 24.32
N PRO A 152 17.40 4.19 24.37
CA PRO A 152 18.09 4.42 25.63
C PRO A 152 17.74 5.80 26.21
N ARG A 153 17.65 5.89 27.54
CA ARG A 153 17.52 7.13 28.31
C ARG A 153 18.31 7.01 29.61
N TRP A 154 19.04 8.05 29.97
CA TRP A 154 19.77 8.12 31.24
C TRP A 154 18.85 8.47 32.39
N SER A 155 19.14 7.93 33.57
CA SER A 155 18.66 8.49 34.82
C SER A 155 19.29 9.87 35.07
N PRO A 156 18.63 10.78 35.79
CA PRO A 156 19.14 12.14 36.02
C PRO A 156 20.47 12.18 36.76
N ASP A 157 20.71 11.21 37.65
CA ASP A 157 21.98 11.04 38.38
C ASP A 157 23.11 10.43 37.54
N GLY A 158 22.80 9.92 36.34
CA GLY A 158 23.77 9.30 35.44
C GLY A 158 24.21 7.89 35.84
N ASP A 159 23.59 7.30 36.86
CA ASP A 159 24.00 5.98 37.38
C ASP A 159 23.30 4.81 36.68
N ARG A 160 22.22 5.06 35.92
CA ARG A 160 21.46 4.03 35.22
C ARG A 160 21.08 4.44 33.81
N LEU A 161 20.91 3.44 32.95
CA LEU A 161 20.29 3.54 31.64
C LEU A 161 19.00 2.72 31.63
N VAL A 162 17.97 3.24 30.98
CA VAL A 162 16.76 2.48 30.66
C VAL A 162 16.60 2.39 29.16
N TYR A 163 16.14 1.24 28.65
CA TYR A 163 15.85 1.04 27.24
C TYR A 163 14.74 0.01 27.03
N GLU A 164 14.17 -0.01 25.82
CA GLU A 164 13.28 -1.06 25.36
C GLU A 164 14.11 -2.23 24.85
N ARG A 165 13.71 -3.46 25.16
CA ARG A 165 14.29 -4.66 24.56
C ARG A 165 13.25 -5.73 24.31
N VAL A 166 13.53 -6.60 23.35
CA VAL A 166 12.81 -7.86 23.22
C VAL A 166 13.32 -8.82 24.29
N HIS A 167 12.40 -9.57 24.90
CA HIS A 167 12.70 -10.75 25.69
C HIS A 167 11.63 -11.80 25.43
N ASN A 168 11.98 -13.04 25.08
CA ASN A 168 11.01 -14.10 24.77
C ASN A 168 9.94 -13.69 23.73
N GLY A 169 10.35 -12.89 22.73
CA GLY A 169 9.47 -12.42 21.64
C GLY A 169 8.53 -11.26 21.98
N ARG A 170 8.65 -10.64 23.16
CA ARG A 170 7.85 -9.46 23.57
C ARG A 170 8.73 -8.29 23.95
N TRP A 171 8.22 -7.06 23.83
CA TRP A 171 8.91 -5.85 24.29
C TRP A 171 8.74 -5.65 25.79
N PHE A 172 9.88 -5.40 26.44
CA PHE A 172 10.03 -5.10 27.85
C PHE A 172 10.87 -3.84 28.02
N VAL A 173 10.77 -3.25 29.21
CA VAL A 173 11.70 -2.21 29.66
C VAL A 173 12.84 -2.88 30.42
N ALA A 174 14.08 -2.50 30.12
CA ALA A 174 15.27 -2.96 30.82
C ALA A 174 15.99 -1.79 31.47
N VAL A 175 16.53 -2.03 32.66
CA VAL A 175 17.37 -1.09 33.38
C VAL A 175 18.78 -1.68 33.42
N TYR A 176 19.74 -0.89 32.96
CA TYR A 176 21.15 -1.24 32.89
C TYR A 176 21.96 -0.35 33.83
N ASP A 177 22.81 -0.98 34.65
CA ASP A 177 23.80 -0.32 35.49
C ASP A 177 25.16 -0.32 34.76
N PRO A 178 25.64 0.85 34.29
CA PRO A 178 26.91 0.93 33.57
C PRO A 178 28.15 0.71 34.42
N ARG A 179 28.06 0.83 35.75
CA ARG A 179 29.19 0.59 36.67
C ARG A 179 29.32 -0.89 36.97
N ALA A 180 28.19 -1.55 37.26
CA ALA A 180 28.14 -2.99 37.51
C ALA A 180 28.16 -3.85 36.22
N ARG A 181 27.90 -3.23 35.06
CA ARG A 181 27.71 -3.90 33.76
C ARG A 181 26.62 -4.97 33.82
N GLN A 182 25.57 -4.70 34.59
CA GLN A 182 24.45 -5.61 34.78
C GLN A 182 23.16 -5.01 34.25
N GLU A 183 22.37 -5.86 33.62
CA GLU A 183 21.05 -5.53 33.11
C GLU A 183 19.99 -6.28 33.91
N ARG A 184 18.86 -5.63 34.14
CA ARG A 184 17.64 -6.25 34.67
C ARG A 184 16.46 -5.93 33.78
N ILE A 185 15.69 -6.97 33.44
CA ILE A 185 14.43 -6.86 32.71
C ILE A 185 13.30 -6.60 33.71
N LEU A 186 12.46 -5.59 33.44
CA LEU A 186 11.28 -5.27 34.23
C LEU A 186 10.08 -6.10 33.77
N ALA A 187 9.17 -6.49 34.67
CA ALA A 187 8.09 -7.46 34.38
C ALA A 187 6.98 -6.95 33.42
N ALA A 188 6.88 -5.64 33.17
CA ALA A 188 5.82 -5.04 32.37
C ALA A 188 5.96 -5.33 30.86
N THR A 189 5.24 -6.33 30.37
CA THR A 189 5.03 -6.54 28.92
C THR A 189 4.19 -5.39 28.35
N ALA A 190 4.60 -4.82 27.21
CA ALA A 190 3.90 -3.74 26.48
C ALA A 190 4.12 -2.30 26.97
N ALA A 191 5.21 -2.05 27.69
CA ALA A 191 5.69 -0.70 27.98
C ALA A 191 6.61 -0.18 26.86
N GLU A 192 6.39 1.06 26.41
CA GLU A 192 7.19 1.75 25.39
C GLU A 192 7.58 3.17 25.84
N ARG A 193 8.59 3.77 25.23
CA ARG A 193 9.11 5.11 25.53
C ARG A 193 9.47 5.28 27.01
N PRO A 194 10.34 4.43 27.59
CA PRO A 194 10.75 4.59 28.97
C PRO A 194 11.54 5.90 29.15
N ALA A 195 11.27 6.62 30.23
CA ALA A 195 11.97 7.83 30.59
C ALA A 195 11.98 8.01 32.12
N PHE A 196 13.08 8.53 32.65
CA PHE A 196 13.14 8.95 34.05
C PHE A 196 12.60 10.37 34.21
N ARG A 197 11.90 10.63 35.32
CA ARG A 197 11.69 11.99 35.84
C ARG A 197 12.93 12.48 36.58
N ALA A 198 12.99 13.79 36.83
CA ALA A 198 14.13 14.40 37.55
C ALA A 198 14.27 13.87 38.99
N ASP A 199 13.18 13.45 39.63
CA ASP A 199 13.19 12.74 40.92
C ASP A 199 13.70 11.28 40.88
N GLY A 200 14.06 10.76 39.71
CA GLY A 200 14.55 9.40 39.51
C GLY A 200 13.45 8.34 39.34
N SER A 201 12.17 8.72 39.36
CA SER A 201 11.07 7.79 39.08
C SER A 201 11.03 7.37 37.61
N LEU A 202 10.77 6.09 37.36
CA LEU A 202 10.70 5.53 36.01
C LEU A 202 9.27 5.57 35.48
N TRP A 203 9.10 6.06 34.25
CA TRP A 203 7.82 6.15 33.57
C TRP A 203 7.90 5.57 32.16
N ALA A 204 6.81 5.00 31.69
CA ALA A 204 6.68 4.50 30.33
C ALA A 204 5.24 4.59 29.84
N LEU A 205 5.01 4.42 28.55
CA LEU A 205 3.68 4.21 27.99
C LEU A 205 3.31 2.73 28.04
N CYS A 206 2.41 2.34 28.93
CA CYS A 206 1.80 1.01 28.92
C CYS A 206 0.46 1.09 28.18
N ASN A 207 0.30 0.39 27.05
CA ASN A 207 -0.91 0.47 26.22
C ASN A 207 -1.31 1.92 25.85
N ARG A 208 -0.30 2.75 25.53
CA ARG A 208 -0.43 4.20 25.25
C ARG A 208 -0.97 5.04 26.42
N ARG A 209 -0.95 4.54 27.65
CA ARG A 209 -1.20 5.35 28.85
C ARG A 209 0.12 5.59 29.56
N LEU A 210 0.31 6.78 30.09
CA LEU A 210 1.51 7.11 30.83
C LEU A 210 1.45 6.45 32.20
N CYS A 211 2.36 5.52 32.48
CA CYS A 211 2.41 4.72 33.69
C CYS A 211 3.73 4.94 34.42
N GLN A 212 3.64 5.05 35.74
CA GLN A 212 4.77 4.98 36.65
C GLN A 212 5.10 3.51 36.90
N LEU A 213 6.37 3.16 36.71
CA LEU A 213 6.89 1.84 36.97
C LEU A 213 7.78 1.88 38.21
N ASP A 214 7.65 0.88 39.07
CA ASP A 214 8.67 0.61 40.07
C ASP A 214 9.96 0.20 39.34
N ALA A 215 11.03 0.96 39.55
CA ALA A 215 12.28 0.72 38.83
C ALA A 215 12.97 -0.59 39.25
N MET A 216 12.57 -1.21 40.36
CA MET A 216 13.07 -2.47 40.90
C MET A 216 12.28 -3.69 40.45
N THR A 217 10.96 -3.65 40.53
CA THR A 217 10.06 -4.77 40.21
C THR A 217 9.48 -4.69 38.80
N GLY A 218 9.41 -3.50 38.22
CA GLY A 218 8.74 -3.26 36.95
C GLY A 218 7.21 -3.20 37.04
N GLU A 219 6.67 -3.29 38.25
CA GLU A 219 5.23 -3.19 38.45
C GLU A 219 4.74 -1.77 38.17
N VAL A 220 3.58 -1.67 37.54
CA VAL A 220 2.89 -0.38 37.46
C VAL A 220 2.47 0.00 38.87
N ILE A 221 2.88 1.17 39.34
CA ILE A 221 2.52 1.69 40.67
C ILE A 221 1.62 2.93 40.58
N GLY A 222 1.48 3.51 39.38
CA GLY A 222 0.61 4.65 39.12
C GLY A 222 0.54 5.01 37.63
N GLY A 223 -0.21 6.04 37.27
CA GLY A 223 -0.32 6.49 35.88
C GLY A 223 -1.32 7.62 35.65
N VAL A 224 -1.21 8.26 34.48
CA VAL A 224 -2.12 9.28 33.98
C VAL A 224 -3.17 8.62 33.08
N ASP A 225 -4.44 8.90 33.35
CA ASP A 225 -5.52 8.50 32.44
C ASP A 225 -5.54 9.32 31.15
N GLY A 226 -5.75 8.64 30.04
CA GLY A 226 -5.77 9.22 28.71
C GLY A 226 -4.69 8.64 27.81
N ARG A 227 -5.05 8.45 26.53
CA ARG A 227 -4.11 7.94 25.53
C ARG A 227 -3.13 9.03 25.11
N MET A 228 -1.85 8.68 25.08
CA MET A 228 -0.74 9.52 24.64
C MET A 228 0.06 8.80 23.56
N ASP A 229 0.53 9.54 22.56
CA ASP A 229 1.33 9.02 21.44
C ASP A 229 2.84 9.16 21.71
N ALA A 230 3.22 10.21 22.45
CA ALA A 230 4.57 10.45 22.95
C ALA A 230 4.50 11.40 24.16
N PHE A 231 5.53 11.40 25.00
CA PHE A 231 5.66 12.34 26.12
C PHE A 231 7.13 12.73 26.34
N ALA A 232 7.35 13.88 26.95
CA ALA A 232 8.64 14.28 27.51
C ALA A 232 8.44 15.13 28.77
N TRP A 233 9.35 14.97 29.72
CA TRP A 233 9.38 15.76 30.95
C TRP A 233 10.28 16.98 30.78
N ALA A 234 9.81 18.14 31.25
CA ALA A 234 10.61 19.33 31.45
C ALA A 234 11.01 19.43 32.92
N GLY A 235 11.96 18.59 33.32
CA GLY A 235 12.31 18.41 34.73
C GLY A 235 11.10 17.96 35.56
N ASP A 236 10.96 18.51 36.77
CA ASP A 236 9.81 18.27 37.66
C ASP A 236 8.68 19.30 37.50
N GLU A 237 8.80 20.26 36.57
CA GLU A 237 7.88 21.40 36.47
C GLU A 237 6.67 21.12 35.57
N ALA A 238 6.88 20.43 34.44
CA ALA A 238 5.82 20.19 33.46
C ALA A 238 5.99 18.89 32.66
N LEU A 239 4.86 18.27 32.33
CA LEU A 239 4.75 17.17 31.38
C LEU A 239 4.25 17.68 30.04
N TYR A 240 4.98 17.40 28.97
CA TYR A 240 4.56 17.62 27.60
C TYR A 240 4.16 16.29 26.96
N PHE A 241 3.02 16.25 26.27
CA PHE A 241 2.58 15.02 25.61
C PHE A 241 1.81 15.28 24.32
N LEU A 242 1.86 14.29 23.43
CA LEU A 242 1.10 14.27 22.19
C LEU A 242 -0.15 13.40 22.37
N ARG A 243 -1.29 13.90 21.89
CA ARG A 243 -2.52 13.12 21.82
C ARG A 243 -3.32 13.53 20.59
N GLY A 244 -3.46 12.61 19.63
CA GLY A 244 -4.22 12.86 18.41
C GLY A 244 -3.62 13.99 17.58
N GLY A 245 -2.29 14.01 17.46
CA GLY A 245 -1.53 15.01 16.69
C GLY A 245 -1.46 16.41 17.34
N ARG A 246 -1.99 16.58 18.56
CA ARG A 246 -1.93 17.86 19.30
C ARG A 246 -0.96 17.76 20.47
N LEU A 247 -0.29 18.89 20.76
CA LEU A 247 0.62 19.04 21.88
C LEU A 247 -0.11 19.64 23.10
N TYR A 248 0.09 19.01 24.25
CA TYR A 248 -0.48 19.41 25.53
C TYR A 248 0.65 19.63 26.53
N ARG A 249 0.42 20.58 27.46
CA ARG A 249 1.29 20.83 28.60
C ARG A 249 0.48 20.70 29.89
N LEU A 250 0.98 19.92 30.82
CA LEU A 250 0.42 19.76 32.15
C LEU A 250 1.41 20.38 33.16
N GLU A 251 0.99 21.40 33.89
CA GLU A 251 1.82 22.10 34.88
C GLU A 251 1.62 21.57 36.31
N GLY A 252 2.67 21.64 37.13
CA GLY A 252 2.59 21.41 38.57
C GLY A 252 2.54 19.93 38.98
N VAL A 253 2.96 19.02 38.10
CA VAL A 253 2.85 17.56 38.23
C VAL A 253 3.74 17.02 39.36
N ARG A 254 3.29 17.15 40.61
CA ARG A 254 3.99 16.62 41.79
C ARG A 254 3.68 15.15 42.11
N GLU A 255 2.49 14.66 41.76
CA GLU A 255 2.01 13.32 42.12
C GLU A 255 0.81 12.90 41.26
N VAL A 256 1.00 12.07 40.24
CA VAL A 256 -0.13 11.72 39.36
C VAL A 256 -1.15 10.87 40.12
N ALA A 257 -2.30 11.45 40.46
CA ALA A 257 -3.39 10.74 41.12
C ALA A 257 -4.03 9.71 40.17
N CYS A 258 -3.91 8.44 40.54
CA CYS A 258 -4.38 7.31 39.75
C CYS A 258 -5.86 7.00 40.03
N ALA A 259 -6.63 6.68 38.99
CA ALA A 259 -7.72 5.72 39.12
C ALA A 259 -7.10 4.32 39.34
N PRO A 260 -7.69 3.44 40.18
CA PRO A 260 -7.15 2.10 40.39
C PRO A 260 -7.01 1.34 39.06
N GLN A 261 -5.93 0.57 38.96
CA GLN A 261 -5.57 -0.23 37.79
C GLN A 261 -6.76 -1.06 37.30
N LEU A 262 -7.12 -0.93 36.02
CA LEU A 262 -7.76 -2.04 35.35
C LEU A 262 -6.64 -2.99 34.92
N PRO A 263 -6.61 -4.25 35.42
CA PRO A 263 -5.74 -5.28 34.85
C PRO A 263 -6.02 -5.44 33.35
N TRP A 264 -5.15 -6.16 32.63
CA TRP A 264 -5.45 -6.58 31.25
C TRP A 264 -6.89 -7.09 31.17
N ASN A 265 -7.76 -6.29 30.55
CA ASN A 265 -9.18 -6.59 30.47
C ASN A 265 -9.45 -7.05 29.04
N ALA A 266 -9.38 -8.37 28.84
CA ALA A 266 -9.73 -9.01 27.58
C ALA A 266 -11.07 -8.51 27.03
N ALA A 267 -12.02 -8.13 27.91
CA ALA A 267 -13.32 -7.60 27.48
C ALA A 267 -13.23 -6.21 26.85
N ASP A 268 -12.41 -5.31 27.37
CA ASP A 268 -12.23 -3.97 26.79
C ASP A 268 -11.42 -4.03 25.50
N GLU A 269 -10.42 -4.90 25.45
CA GLU A 269 -9.63 -5.19 24.25
C GLU A 269 -10.50 -5.81 23.16
N TYR A 270 -11.28 -6.83 23.49
CA TYR A 270 -12.22 -7.50 22.60
C TYR A 270 -13.23 -6.52 21.98
N ARG A 271 -13.88 -5.70 22.83
CA ARG A 271 -14.86 -4.71 22.36
C ARG A 271 -14.21 -3.66 21.47
N ARG A 272 -12.97 -3.24 21.76
CA ARG A 272 -12.22 -2.29 20.94
C ARG A 272 -11.90 -2.87 19.57
N ASP A 273 -11.37 -4.08 19.53
CA ASP A 273 -10.93 -4.72 18.29
C ASP A 273 -12.14 -5.04 17.39
N CYS A 274 -13.24 -5.52 17.99
CA CYS A 274 -14.50 -5.74 17.27
C CYS A 274 -15.10 -4.44 16.72
N ARG A 275 -15.07 -3.36 17.50
CA ARG A 275 -15.53 -2.04 17.05
C ARG A 275 -14.69 -1.51 15.91
N ARG A 276 -13.37 -1.67 16.00
CA ARG A 276 -12.44 -1.23 14.95
C ARG A 276 -12.72 -1.94 13.62
N VAL A 277 -12.89 -3.26 13.63
CA VAL A 277 -13.30 -4.02 12.44
C VAL A 277 -14.65 -3.53 11.92
N ALA A 278 -15.61 -3.23 12.80
CA ALA A 278 -16.91 -2.69 12.40
C ALA A 278 -16.82 -1.33 11.69
N GLU A 279 -15.98 -0.44 12.17
CA GLU A 279 -15.79 0.92 11.65
C GLU A 279 -14.91 0.97 10.39
N GLU A 280 -14.05 -0.03 10.21
CA GLU A 280 -13.12 -0.12 9.08
C GLU A 280 -13.69 -0.95 7.92
N HIS A 281 -14.27 -2.13 8.18
CA HIS A 281 -14.70 -3.07 7.15
C HIS A 281 -16.18 -2.96 6.78
N TYR A 282 -17.06 -2.66 7.75
CA TYR A 282 -18.51 -2.65 7.53
C TYR A 282 -19.11 -1.23 7.57
N ARG A 283 -18.28 -0.20 7.40
CA ARG A 283 -18.66 1.22 7.54
C ARG A 283 -19.89 1.59 6.72
N HIS A 284 -19.94 1.13 5.47
CA HIS A 284 -20.96 1.51 4.49
C HIS A 284 -22.06 0.45 4.33
N GLU A 285 -21.97 -0.67 5.05
CA GLU A 285 -22.83 -1.85 4.86
C GLU A 285 -23.57 -2.20 6.15
N THR A 286 -24.66 -1.47 6.43
CA THR A 286 -25.40 -1.56 7.70
C THR A 286 -25.87 -2.99 8.01
N ALA A 287 -26.32 -3.74 7.00
CA ALA A 287 -26.75 -5.12 7.18
C ALA A 287 -25.59 -6.04 7.58
N ARG A 288 -24.43 -5.89 6.94
CA ARG A 288 -23.22 -6.68 7.24
C ARG A 288 -22.61 -6.29 8.58
N ARG A 289 -22.66 -5.01 8.95
CA ARG A 289 -22.30 -4.55 10.30
C ARG A 289 -23.15 -5.21 11.39
N LYS A 290 -24.47 -5.30 11.19
CA LYS A 290 -25.36 -6.02 12.13
C LYS A 290 -25.02 -7.51 12.21
N LEU A 291 -24.64 -8.13 11.10
CA LEU A 291 -24.21 -9.53 11.07
C LEU A 291 -22.91 -9.73 11.87
N TRP A 292 -21.93 -8.83 11.69
CA TRP A 292 -20.70 -8.80 12.49
C TRP A 292 -20.99 -8.65 13.98
N GLU A 293 -21.84 -7.70 14.37
CA GLU A 293 -22.19 -7.48 15.78
C GLU A 293 -22.87 -8.69 16.41
N ARG A 294 -23.71 -9.43 15.65
CA ARG A 294 -24.30 -10.70 16.10
C ARG A 294 -23.23 -11.78 16.26
N TYR A 295 -22.34 -11.90 15.27
CA TYR A 295 -21.26 -12.88 15.27
C TYR A 295 -20.30 -12.67 16.46
N THR A 296 -19.87 -11.43 16.71
CA THR A 296 -19.01 -11.12 17.87
C THR A 296 -19.70 -11.39 19.21
N ARG A 297 -21.01 -11.13 19.33
CA ARG A 297 -21.73 -11.48 20.58
C ARG A 297 -21.78 -12.99 20.82
N ALA A 298 -21.89 -13.80 19.76
CA ALA A 298 -21.87 -15.25 19.88
C ALA A 298 -20.50 -15.77 20.34
N GLU A 299 -19.42 -15.15 19.84
CA GLU A 299 -18.04 -15.56 20.12
C GLU A 299 -17.46 -14.99 21.42
N GLU A 300 -18.07 -13.95 21.99
CA GLU A 300 -17.56 -13.21 23.15
C GLU A 300 -17.15 -14.13 24.31
N ARG A 301 -18.00 -15.09 24.71
CA ARG A 301 -17.67 -16.03 25.79
C ARG A 301 -16.43 -16.87 25.48
N ARG A 302 -16.28 -17.31 24.23
CA ARG A 302 -15.11 -18.08 23.79
C ARG A 302 -13.87 -17.21 23.83
N ILE A 303 -13.91 -15.99 23.33
CA ILE A 303 -12.73 -15.10 23.31
C ILE A 303 -12.31 -14.70 24.73
N LEU A 304 -13.26 -14.32 25.59
CA LEU A 304 -12.97 -13.87 26.96
C LEU A 304 -12.55 -15.00 27.90
N GLY A 305 -12.81 -16.26 27.53
CA GLY A 305 -12.28 -17.44 28.21
C GLY A 305 -10.83 -17.76 27.89
N ALA A 306 -10.08 -16.84 27.26
CA ALA A 306 -8.66 -17.01 26.99
C ALA A 306 -7.84 -17.04 28.29
N THR A 307 -6.93 -18.00 28.38
CA THR A 307 -6.09 -18.26 29.58
C THR A 307 -4.78 -17.48 29.59
N SER A 308 -4.42 -16.86 28.46
CA SER A 308 -3.25 -16.01 28.29
C SER A 308 -3.49 -15.03 27.14
N SER A 309 -2.66 -13.98 27.02
CA SER A 309 -2.76 -13.09 25.85
C SER A 309 -2.44 -13.82 24.54
N ARG A 310 -1.56 -14.84 24.55
CA ARG A 310 -1.26 -15.65 23.36
C ARG A 310 -2.49 -16.44 22.90
N ASP A 311 -3.25 -16.98 23.85
CA ASP A 311 -4.51 -17.68 23.62
C ASP A 311 -5.59 -16.70 23.10
N TYR A 312 -5.68 -15.51 23.68
CA TYR A 312 -6.56 -14.43 23.20
C TYR A 312 -6.26 -14.07 21.74
N ASP A 313 -4.99 -13.82 21.40
CA ASP A 313 -4.57 -13.42 20.05
C ASP A 313 -4.90 -14.52 19.02
N ALA A 314 -4.70 -15.79 19.37
CA ALA A 314 -5.04 -16.91 18.50
C ALA A 314 -6.56 -16.99 18.25
N ARG A 315 -7.37 -16.87 19.31
CA ARG A 315 -8.84 -16.87 19.18
C ARG A 315 -9.36 -15.66 18.40
N MET A 316 -8.73 -14.49 18.56
CA MET A 316 -9.05 -13.28 17.78
C MET A 316 -8.69 -13.41 16.31
N ALA A 317 -7.52 -13.97 15.99
CA ALA A 317 -7.13 -14.20 14.61
C ALA A 317 -8.08 -15.19 13.92
N GLU A 318 -8.54 -16.23 14.63
CA GLU A 318 -9.59 -17.15 14.16
C GLU A 318 -10.94 -16.44 13.95
N LEU A 319 -11.37 -15.61 14.91
CA LEU A 319 -12.59 -14.78 14.77
C LEU A 319 -12.53 -13.91 13.51
N PHE A 320 -11.37 -13.29 13.25
CA PHE A 320 -11.18 -12.45 12.07
C PHE A 320 -11.15 -13.24 10.77
N TRP A 321 -10.59 -14.45 10.78
CA TRP A 321 -10.60 -15.34 9.62
C TRP A 321 -12.03 -15.72 9.22
N HIS A 322 -12.89 -16.01 10.20
CA HIS A 322 -14.29 -16.42 9.99
C HIS A 322 -15.29 -15.27 9.97
N ARG A 323 -14.81 -14.02 9.96
CA ARG A 323 -15.70 -12.85 9.92
C ARG A 323 -16.59 -12.88 8.67
N PRO A 324 -17.84 -12.40 8.76
CA PRO A 324 -18.67 -12.22 7.58
C PRO A 324 -17.99 -11.30 6.57
N SER A 325 -18.17 -11.57 5.27
CA SER A 325 -17.69 -10.63 4.27
C SER A 325 -18.44 -9.29 4.37
N ALA A 326 -17.71 -8.20 4.12
CA ALA A 326 -18.19 -6.83 4.03
C ALA A 326 -19.14 -6.63 2.86
N ARG A 327 -18.98 -7.39 1.78
CA ARG A 327 -19.97 -7.49 0.70
C ARG A 327 -20.58 -8.88 0.62
N ALA A 328 -21.78 -8.98 0.08
CA ALA A 328 -22.33 -10.28 -0.30
C ALA A 328 -21.62 -10.78 -1.57
N PRO A 329 -21.32 -12.08 -1.71
CA PRO A 329 -21.13 -12.64 -3.04
C PRO A 329 -22.40 -12.42 -3.85
N VAL A 330 -22.24 -12.11 -5.14
CA VAL A 330 -23.36 -11.95 -6.08
C VAL A 330 -23.47 -13.22 -6.90
N SER A 331 -24.65 -13.84 -6.91
CA SER A 331 -24.92 -15.02 -7.73
C SER A 331 -25.74 -14.64 -8.96
N GLY A 332 -25.47 -15.30 -10.09
CA GLY A 332 -26.19 -15.11 -11.36
C GLY A 332 -26.34 -16.41 -12.12
N ARG A 333 -27.46 -16.57 -12.84
CA ARG A 333 -27.77 -17.77 -13.64
C ARG A 333 -27.49 -17.61 -15.12
N GLN A 334 -27.33 -16.40 -15.60
CA GLN A 334 -27.13 -16.07 -17.02
C GLN A 334 -25.75 -15.47 -17.25
N TYR A 335 -25.39 -14.44 -16.48
CA TYR A 335 -24.11 -13.75 -16.62
C TYR A 335 -23.79 -12.92 -15.39
N LEU A 336 -22.50 -12.60 -15.22
CA LEU A 336 -22.02 -11.64 -14.25
C LEU A 336 -20.96 -10.73 -14.89
N VAL A 337 -20.98 -9.45 -14.49
CA VAL A 337 -19.96 -8.43 -14.81
C VAL A 337 -19.40 -7.91 -13.49
N ALA A 338 -18.11 -8.11 -13.26
CA ALA A 338 -17.38 -7.60 -12.10
C ALA A 338 -16.40 -6.52 -12.56
N ALA A 339 -16.50 -5.31 -12.01
CA ALA A 339 -15.64 -4.19 -12.38
C ALA A 339 -15.26 -3.34 -11.18
N ALA A 340 -14.16 -2.58 -11.30
CA ALA A 340 -13.65 -1.70 -10.27
C ALA A 340 -14.51 -0.45 -9.99
N HIS A 341 -15.52 -0.17 -10.82
CA HIS A 341 -16.46 0.93 -10.63
C HIS A 341 -17.91 0.50 -10.96
N PRO A 342 -18.93 0.89 -10.16
CA PRO A 342 -20.31 0.46 -10.39
C PRO A 342 -20.88 0.89 -11.74
N LEU A 343 -20.63 2.14 -12.17
CA LEU A 343 -21.10 2.62 -13.48
C LEU A 343 -20.51 1.80 -14.65
N ALA A 344 -19.27 1.33 -14.52
CA ALA A 344 -18.66 0.48 -15.53
C ALA A 344 -19.31 -0.90 -15.57
N ALA A 345 -19.52 -1.53 -14.41
CA ALA A 345 -20.18 -2.84 -14.32
C ALA A 345 -21.58 -2.81 -14.98
N HIS A 346 -22.38 -1.78 -14.69
CA HIS A 346 -23.70 -1.61 -15.30
C HIS A 346 -23.65 -1.30 -16.80
N SER A 347 -22.56 -0.72 -17.30
CA SER A 347 -22.40 -0.47 -18.74
C SER A 347 -22.18 -1.78 -19.50
N GLY A 348 -21.35 -2.69 -18.95
CA GLY A 348 -21.24 -4.05 -19.47
C GLY A 348 -22.55 -4.84 -19.40
N GLU A 349 -23.27 -4.75 -18.27
CA GLU A 349 -24.59 -5.40 -18.14
C GLU A 349 -25.59 -4.90 -19.17
N ARG A 350 -25.67 -3.58 -19.41
CA ARG A 350 -26.55 -3.02 -20.45
C ARG A 350 -26.27 -3.64 -21.82
N ILE A 351 -25.01 -3.82 -22.19
CA ILE A 351 -24.63 -4.47 -23.45
C ILE A 351 -25.10 -5.93 -23.50
N LEU A 352 -24.92 -6.70 -22.42
CA LEU A 352 -25.44 -8.07 -22.35
C LEU A 352 -26.96 -8.12 -22.51
N THR A 353 -27.69 -7.20 -21.86
CA THR A 353 -29.16 -7.13 -21.99
C THR A 353 -29.64 -6.77 -23.40
N ARG A 354 -28.78 -6.17 -24.23
CA ARG A 354 -29.06 -5.83 -25.63
C ARG A 354 -28.65 -6.94 -26.61
N GLY A 355 -28.22 -8.09 -26.11
CA GLY A 355 -27.80 -9.23 -26.95
C GLY A 355 -26.32 -9.25 -27.29
N GLY A 356 -25.51 -8.38 -26.69
CA GLY A 356 -24.05 -8.48 -26.73
C GLY A 356 -23.53 -9.72 -26.00
N ASN A 357 -22.33 -10.17 -26.35
CA ASN A 357 -21.65 -11.26 -25.64
C ASN A 357 -20.70 -10.73 -24.55
N VAL A 358 -19.97 -11.64 -23.88
CA VAL A 358 -19.01 -11.27 -22.83
C VAL A 358 -17.87 -10.35 -23.31
N VAL A 359 -17.49 -10.42 -24.59
CA VAL A 359 -16.45 -9.56 -25.19
C VAL A 359 -16.98 -8.15 -25.37
N ASP A 360 -18.16 -8.01 -25.95
CA ASP A 360 -18.83 -6.71 -26.10
C ASP A 360 -19.01 -6.01 -24.74
N ALA A 361 -19.48 -6.76 -23.75
CA ALA A 361 -19.69 -6.28 -22.39
C ALA A 361 -18.38 -5.85 -21.71
N ALA A 362 -17.31 -6.61 -21.89
CA ALA A 362 -15.99 -6.29 -21.37
C ALA A 362 -15.43 -4.99 -21.98
N ILE A 363 -15.63 -4.77 -23.28
CA ILE A 363 -15.19 -3.55 -23.99
C ILE A 363 -15.95 -2.32 -23.49
N ALA A 364 -17.28 -2.41 -23.36
CA ALA A 364 -18.08 -1.28 -22.86
C ALA A 364 -17.79 -0.94 -21.40
N THR A 365 -17.62 -1.97 -20.55
CA THR A 365 -17.14 -1.82 -19.16
C THR A 365 -15.78 -1.10 -19.15
N GLY A 366 -14.90 -1.56 -20.03
CA GLY A 366 -13.56 -1.05 -20.27
C GLY A 366 -13.46 0.43 -20.60
N PHE A 367 -14.15 0.85 -21.65
CA PHE A 367 -14.21 2.26 -22.06
C PHE A 367 -14.81 3.12 -20.96
N THR A 368 -15.81 2.61 -20.25
CA THR A 368 -16.40 3.33 -19.12
C THR A 368 -15.38 3.53 -18.01
N LEU A 369 -14.58 2.52 -17.65
CA LEU A 369 -13.49 2.64 -16.65
C LEU A 369 -12.44 3.69 -17.04
N CYS A 370 -12.14 3.87 -18.33
CA CYS A 370 -11.24 4.94 -18.80
C CYS A 370 -11.74 6.36 -18.46
N VAL A 371 -13.03 6.51 -18.13
CA VAL A 371 -13.68 7.78 -17.78
C VAL A 371 -13.96 7.86 -16.29
N VAL A 372 -14.58 6.81 -15.75
CA VAL A 372 -15.07 6.80 -14.35
C VAL A 372 -13.99 6.40 -13.37
N GLU A 373 -12.81 6.00 -13.82
CA GLU A 373 -11.66 5.66 -12.97
C GLU A 373 -10.33 6.21 -13.54
N PRO A 374 -10.22 7.54 -13.68
CA PRO A 374 -9.07 8.20 -14.33
C PRO A 374 -7.78 8.08 -13.52
N ASP A 375 -7.87 7.70 -12.25
CA ASP A 375 -6.74 7.39 -11.39
C ASP A 375 -6.09 6.06 -11.76
N GLY A 376 -6.87 5.04 -12.16
CA GLY A 376 -6.38 3.68 -12.41
C GLY A 376 -6.22 3.30 -13.89
N SER A 377 -6.99 3.93 -14.79
CA SER A 377 -6.98 3.63 -16.23
C SER A 377 -7.39 4.83 -17.09
N GLY A 378 -7.16 4.75 -18.39
CA GLY A 378 -7.52 5.80 -19.34
C GLY A 378 -7.23 5.37 -20.77
N ILE A 379 -7.86 6.05 -21.74
CA ILE A 379 -7.70 5.74 -23.16
C ILE A 379 -6.26 5.94 -23.66
N GLY A 380 -5.47 6.76 -22.96
CA GLY A 380 -4.03 6.93 -23.16
C GLY A 380 -3.16 5.82 -22.54
N GLY A 381 -3.78 4.71 -22.14
CA GLY A 381 -3.14 3.57 -21.50
C GLY A 381 -3.04 2.33 -22.38
N GLU A 382 -3.03 1.19 -21.72
CA GLU A 382 -2.80 -0.12 -22.31
C GLU A 382 -3.53 -1.22 -21.53
N GLY A 383 -3.52 -2.44 -22.06
CA GLY A 383 -4.06 -3.57 -21.33
C GLY A 383 -3.81 -4.92 -21.99
N LEU A 384 -4.20 -5.97 -21.27
CA LEU A 384 -4.21 -7.36 -21.72
C LEU A 384 -5.63 -7.90 -21.59
N ILE A 385 -6.14 -8.50 -22.66
CA ILE A 385 -7.47 -9.12 -22.70
C ILE A 385 -7.26 -10.62 -22.87
N ASN A 386 -7.58 -11.41 -21.84
CA ASN A 386 -7.62 -12.86 -21.95
C ASN A 386 -9.09 -13.27 -22.13
N LEU A 387 -9.43 -13.79 -23.31
CA LEU A 387 -10.82 -14.10 -23.66
C LEU A 387 -10.98 -15.54 -24.15
N TYR A 388 -12.11 -16.11 -23.79
CA TYR A 388 -12.53 -17.44 -24.20
C TYR A 388 -14.02 -17.42 -24.54
N LEU A 389 -14.37 -17.90 -25.72
CA LEU A 389 -15.74 -18.20 -26.11
C LEU A 389 -15.91 -19.72 -26.23
N ALA A 390 -17.03 -20.23 -25.76
CA ALA A 390 -17.39 -21.63 -25.82
C ALA A 390 -17.30 -22.15 -27.27
N GLY A 391 -16.59 -23.26 -27.44
CA GLY A 391 -16.29 -23.83 -28.76
C GLY A 391 -14.88 -23.48 -29.28
N MET A 392 -14.18 -22.53 -28.66
CA MET A 392 -12.75 -22.34 -28.92
C MET A 392 -11.94 -23.51 -28.36
N SER A 393 -10.87 -23.92 -29.05
CA SER A 393 -9.95 -24.97 -28.57
C SER A 393 -9.07 -24.50 -27.41
N GLU A 394 -8.76 -23.21 -27.38
CA GLU A 394 -8.00 -22.53 -26.33
C GLU A 394 -8.39 -21.03 -26.30
N PRO A 395 -8.19 -20.31 -25.18
CA PRO A 395 -8.33 -18.86 -25.12
C PRO A 395 -7.38 -18.13 -26.07
N VAL A 396 -7.65 -16.85 -26.29
CA VAL A 396 -6.72 -15.92 -26.95
C VAL A 396 -6.40 -14.75 -26.03
N VAL A 397 -5.17 -14.25 -26.13
CA VAL A 397 -4.75 -13.03 -25.44
C VAL A 397 -4.61 -11.92 -26.47
N ILE A 398 -5.37 -10.84 -26.33
CA ILE A 398 -5.16 -9.61 -27.10
C ILE A 398 -4.18 -8.72 -26.32
N ASP A 399 -2.97 -8.60 -26.84
CA ASP A 399 -1.89 -7.78 -26.29
C ASP A 399 -2.00 -6.33 -26.79
N GLY A 400 -2.62 -5.50 -25.96
CA GLY A 400 -2.70 -4.05 -26.10
C GLY A 400 -1.66 -3.29 -25.29
N ARG A 401 -0.50 -3.89 -24.97
CA ARG A 401 0.61 -3.19 -24.30
C ARG A 401 1.15 -2.05 -25.14
N SER A 402 1.55 -0.98 -24.47
CA SER A 402 2.16 0.20 -25.06
C SER A 402 3.54 -0.11 -25.62
N THR A 403 3.89 0.56 -26.71
CA THR A 403 5.23 0.47 -27.29
C THR A 403 6.02 1.75 -27.02
N ALA A 404 7.30 1.60 -26.69
CA ALA A 404 8.21 2.75 -26.62
C ALA A 404 8.16 3.55 -27.93
N PRO A 405 8.13 4.89 -27.89
CA PRO A 405 8.19 5.72 -29.09
C PRO A 405 9.44 5.41 -29.92
N LEU A 406 9.37 5.57 -31.24
CA LEU A 406 10.48 5.40 -32.19
C LEU A 406 11.72 6.21 -31.78
N ARG A 407 11.49 7.38 -31.19
CA ARG A 407 12.51 8.34 -30.77
C ARG A 407 13.06 8.06 -29.37
N ALA A 408 12.56 7.04 -28.67
CA ALA A 408 13.04 6.71 -27.34
C ALA A 408 14.45 6.12 -27.43
N HIS A 409 15.44 6.92 -27.05
CA HIS A 409 16.83 6.51 -26.96
C HIS A 409 17.37 6.78 -25.54
N PRO A 410 18.24 5.91 -24.98
CA PRO A 410 18.77 6.04 -23.62
C PRO A 410 19.42 7.38 -23.28
N ASP A 411 20.02 8.03 -24.28
CA ASP A 411 20.74 9.30 -24.15
C ASP A 411 19.84 10.53 -24.37
N GLN A 412 18.53 10.33 -24.54
CA GLN A 412 17.60 11.44 -24.75
C GLN A 412 17.58 12.35 -23.50
N PRO A 413 17.85 13.67 -23.65
CA PRO A 413 17.77 14.61 -22.54
C PRO A 413 16.39 14.59 -21.87
N GLY A 414 16.37 14.51 -20.53
CA GLY A 414 15.14 14.47 -19.73
C GLY A 414 14.45 13.11 -19.66
N LEU A 415 14.98 12.06 -20.31
CA LEU A 415 14.46 10.70 -20.20
C LEU A 415 15.00 9.95 -18.96
N ARG A 416 16.09 10.44 -18.37
CA ARG A 416 16.69 9.91 -17.15
C ARG A 416 16.39 10.80 -15.95
N GLU A 417 16.04 10.16 -14.84
CA GLU A 417 15.92 10.77 -13.53
C GLU A 417 17.29 10.82 -12.84
N SER A 418 17.42 11.65 -11.80
CA SER A 418 18.68 11.81 -11.05
C SER A 418 19.15 10.54 -10.33
N ASP A 419 18.23 9.61 -10.05
CA ASP A 419 18.52 8.31 -9.43
C ASP A 419 18.91 7.22 -10.45
N GLY A 420 19.13 7.61 -11.72
CA GLY A 420 19.46 6.69 -12.81
C GLY A 420 18.27 5.90 -13.36
N GLY A 421 17.08 6.06 -12.79
CA GLY A 421 15.81 5.56 -13.33
C GLY A 421 15.41 6.28 -14.62
N TRP A 422 14.45 5.69 -15.34
CA TRP A 422 13.78 6.38 -16.44
C TRP A 422 12.73 7.36 -15.93
N ALA A 423 12.39 8.35 -16.77
CA ALA A 423 11.37 9.34 -16.52
C ALA A 423 10.06 8.70 -16.05
N ARG A 424 9.55 9.15 -14.90
CA ARG A 424 8.33 8.59 -14.29
C ARG A 424 7.08 9.39 -14.58
N TYR A 425 7.23 10.68 -14.88
CA TYR A 425 6.12 11.61 -15.04
C TYR A 425 6.37 12.57 -16.20
N GLY A 426 5.32 13.29 -16.59
CA GLY A 426 5.37 14.26 -17.68
C GLY A 426 5.37 13.61 -19.06
N PRO A 427 5.46 14.43 -20.12
CA PRO A 427 5.36 13.98 -21.51
C PRO A 427 6.48 13.04 -21.95
N MET A 428 7.61 13.03 -21.22
CA MET A 428 8.75 12.17 -21.53
C MET A 428 8.55 10.72 -21.10
N SER A 429 7.63 10.42 -20.18
CA SER A 429 7.45 9.05 -19.67
C SER A 429 6.45 8.21 -20.46
N ALA A 430 5.75 8.81 -21.43
CA ALA A 430 4.65 8.19 -22.15
C ALA A 430 5.12 7.25 -23.27
N CYS A 431 4.56 6.03 -23.27
CA CYS A 431 4.59 5.12 -24.40
C CYS A 431 3.34 5.26 -25.27
N THR A 432 3.39 4.67 -26.47
CA THR A 432 2.27 4.66 -27.43
C THR A 432 1.07 3.90 -26.87
N PRO A 433 -0.09 4.55 -26.63
CA PRO A 433 -1.25 3.89 -26.03
C PRO A 433 -1.77 2.74 -26.88
N GLY A 434 -2.02 1.59 -26.26
CA GLY A 434 -2.33 0.36 -26.99
C GLY A 434 -3.77 -0.11 -26.95
N PHE A 435 -4.55 0.49 -26.07
CA PHE A 435 -5.78 -0.12 -25.61
C PHE A 435 -6.94 -0.06 -26.60
N VAL A 436 -7.11 1.07 -27.31
CA VAL A 436 -8.19 1.25 -28.29
C VAL A 436 -8.06 0.23 -29.42
N ALA A 437 -6.83 -0.04 -29.89
CA ALA A 437 -6.60 -1.05 -30.91
C ALA A 437 -6.90 -2.47 -30.40
N ALA A 438 -6.58 -2.77 -29.15
CA ALA A 438 -6.91 -4.07 -28.55
C ALA A 438 -8.43 -4.29 -28.45
N TYR A 439 -9.19 -3.25 -28.10
CA TYR A 439 -10.65 -3.29 -28.04
C TYR A 439 -11.27 -3.49 -29.40
N TYR A 440 -10.80 -2.73 -30.38
CA TYR A 440 -11.29 -2.85 -31.74
C TYR A 440 -11.00 -4.24 -32.31
N GLN A 441 -9.79 -4.77 -32.11
CA GLN A 441 -9.43 -6.13 -32.53
C GLN A 441 -10.27 -7.20 -31.85
N ALA A 442 -10.53 -7.08 -30.54
CA ALA A 442 -11.37 -8.01 -29.81
C ALA A 442 -12.83 -7.99 -30.28
N TRP A 443 -13.40 -6.80 -30.49
CA TRP A 443 -14.76 -6.62 -31.01
C TRP A 443 -14.88 -7.16 -32.45
N GLU A 444 -13.94 -6.81 -33.32
CA GLU A 444 -13.98 -7.20 -34.73
C GLU A 444 -13.93 -8.72 -34.92
N HIS A 445 -13.18 -9.44 -34.09
CA HIS A 445 -12.97 -10.89 -34.25
C HIS A 445 -13.85 -11.75 -33.33
N TYR A 446 -14.27 -11.22 -32.18
CA TYR A 446 -14.95 -11.98 -31.13
C TYR A 446 -16.20 -11.28 -30.56
N GLY A 447 -16.59 -10.13 -31.09
CA GLY A 447 -17.85 -9.47 -30.75
C GLY A 447 -19.07 -10.28 -31.22
N SER A 448 -20.23 -10.05 -30.62
CA SER A 448 -21.44 -10.81 -30.95
C SER A 448 -22.00 -10.55 -32.35
N GLY A 449 -21.68 -9.39 -32.94
CA GLY A 449 -22.36 -8.86 -34.12
C GLY A 449 -23.75 -8.26 -33.86
N ASN A 450 -24.25 -8.32 -32.61
CA ASN A 450 -25.58 -7.81 -32.23
C ASN A 450 -25.54 -6.37 -31.70
N VAL A 451 -24.35 -5.87 -31.39
CA VAL A 451 -24.13 -4.51 -30.89
C VAL A 451 -23.02 -3.84 -31.71
N THR A 452 -23.21 -2.57 -32.00
CA THR A 452 -22.27 -1.78 -32.82
C THR A 452 -21.11 -1.25 -31.98
N TRP A 453 -19.97 -0.99 -32.61
CA TRP A 453 -18.82 -0.35 -31.96
C TRP A 453 -19.20 0.96 -31.23
N ALA A 454 -20.01 1.81 -31.87
CA ALA A 454 -20.45 3.07 -31.27
C ALA A 454 -21.27 2.86 -29.99
N GLU A 455 -22.11 1.82 -29.93
CA GLU A 455 -22.85 1.49 -28.72
C GLU A 455 -21.95 1.05 -27.56
N LEU A 456 -20.81 0.39 -27.84
CA LEU A 456 -19.84 0.01 -26.82
C LEU A 456 -19.14 1.22 -26.20
N VAL A 457 -18.98 2.31 -26.95
CA VAL A 457 -18.31 3.55 -26.50
C VAL A 457 -19.31 4.55 -25.89
N ALA A 458 -20.60 4.41 -26.17
CA ALA A 458 -21.64 5.39 -25.86
C ALA A 458 -21.72 5.77 -24.38
N ASP A 459 -21.67 4.79 -23.48
CA ASP A 459 -21.71 5.05 -22.03
C ASP A 459 -20.49 5.86 -21.56
N ALA A 460 -19.31 5.59 -22.11
CA ALA A 460 -18.11 6.36 -21.80
C ALA A 460 -18.23 7.81 -22.29
N ILE A 461 -18.76 8.04 -23.49
CA ILE A 461 -19.05 9.39 -24.01
C ILE A 461 -20.03 10.12 -23.09
N HIS A 462 -21.09 9.43 -22.67
CA HIS A 462 -22.09 9.99 -21.74
C HIS A 462 -21.43 10.40 -20.43
N TYR A 463 -20.72 9.50 -19.74
CA TYR A 463 -20.09 9.84 -18.46
C TYR A 463 -18.97 10.87 -18.60
N ALA A 464 -18.29 10.97 -19.75
CA ALA A 464 -17.25 11.99 -19.95
C ALA A 464 -17.86 13.39 -20.19
N SER A 465 -18.94 13.47 -20.97
CA SER A 465 -19.61 14.73 -21.32
C SER A 465 -20.48 15.25 -20.18
N GLU A 466 -21.35 14.39 -19.67
CA GLU A 466 -22.28 14.72 -18.62
C GLU A 466 -21.55 14.71 -17.28
N GLY A 467 -20.79 13.66 -16.98
CA GLY A 467 -20.08 13.52 -15.71
C GLY A 467 -20.80 12.69 -14.69
N PHE A 468 -20.03 12.25 -13.71
CA PHE A 468 -20.44 11.36 -12.63
C PHE A 468 -19.98 11.93 -11.28
N ALA A 469 -20.60 11.48 -10.19
CA ALA A 469 -20.24 11.89 -8.85
C ALA A 469 -18.98 11.13 -8.38
N LEU A 470 -18.00 11.85 -7.84
CA LEU A 470 -16.78 11.24 -7.30
C LEU A 470 -17.06 10.45 -6.02
N SER A 471 -16.44 9.27 -5.89
CA SER A 471 -16.43 8.54 -4.64
C SER A 471 -15.50 9.18 -3.60
N GLU A 472 -15.64 8.80 -2.32
CA GLU A 472 -14.70 9.20 -1.26
C GLU A 472 -13.26 8.80 -1.55
N ARG A 473 -13.06 7.66 -2.22
CA ARG A 473 -11.74 7.16 -2.56
C ARG A 473 -11.14 8.01 -3.68
N GLN A 474 -11.87 8.23 -4.77
CA GLN A 474 -11.37 9.00 -5.90
C GLN A 474 -11.01 10.43 -5.49
N ALA A 475 -11.88 11.07 -4.69
CA ALA A 475 -11.59 12.37 -4.13
C ALA A 475 -10.32 12.38 -3.25
N ARG A 476 -10.07 11.29 -2.51
CA ARG A 476 -8.85 11.13 -1.71
C ARG A 476 -7.60 11.00 -2.58
N GLU A 477 -7.67 10.23 -3.67
CA GLU A 477 -6.54 10.09 -4.60
C GLU A 477 -6.22 11.41 -5.31
N ILE A 478 -7.24 12.14 -5.76
CA ILE A 478 -7.07 13.49 -6.33
C ILE A 478 -6.44 14.44 -5.30
N ALA A 479 -6.97 14.45 -4.07
CA ALA A 479 -6.46 15.31 -3.01
C ALA A 479 -4.99 14.97 -2.64
N GLY A 480 -4.67 13.68 -2.51
CA GLY A 480 -3.33 13.19 -2.19
C GLY A 480 -2.28 13.49 -3.25
N LEU A 481 -2.69 13.69 -4.51
CA LEU A 481 -1.82 14.07 -5.62
C LEU A 481 -2.05 15.50 -6.12
N SER A 482 -2.81 16.31 -5.38
CA SER A 482 -3.29 17.63 -5.82
C SER A 482 -2.16 18.56 -6.28
N GLU A 483 -1.08 18.67 -5.52
CA GLU A 483 0.07 19.52 -5.89
C GLU A 483 0.69 19.11 -7.23
N ARG A 484 0.76 17.80 -7.50
CA ARG A 484 1.35 17.25 -8.73
C ARG A 484 0.42 17.40 -9.92
N LEU A 485 -0.87 17.12 -9.73
CA LEU A 485 -1.90 17.25 -10.77
C LEU A 485 -2.14 18.71 -11.15
N ALA A 486 -2.08 19.64 -10.19
CA ALA A 486 -2.30 21.06 -10.45
C ALA A 486 -1.20 21.71 -11.31
N ARG A 487 -0.02 21.09 -11.44
CA ARG A 487 1.08 21.56 -12.30
C ARG A 487 0.80 21.36 -13.79
N ASP A 488 -0.01 20.36 -14.13
CA ASP A 488 -0.41 20.10 -15.51
C ASP A 488 -1.70 20.87 -15.83
N PRO A 489 -1.73 21.74 -16.86
CA PRO A 489 -2.90 22.54 -17.18
C PRO A 489 -4.15 21.71 -17.48
N GLY A 490 -4.01 20.57 -18.18
CA GLY A 490 -5.15 19.70 -18.50
C GLY A 490 -5.71 19.01 -17.26
N CYS A 491 -4.84 18.44 -16.42
CA CYS A 491 -5.24 17.87 -15.13
C CYS A 491 -5.88 18.92 -14.22
N ARG A 492 -5.34 20.15 -14.18
CA ARG A 492 -5.93 21.26 -13.43
C ARG A 492 -7.35 21.58 -13.89
N ARG A 493 -7.61 21.57 -15.20
CA ARG A 493 -8.95 21.82 -15.76
C ARG A 493 -9.97 20.74 -15.40
N VAL A 494 -9.55 19.47 -15.31
CA VAL A 494 -10.47 18.34 -15.09
C VAL A 494 -10.69 18.04 -13.60
N PHE A 495 -9.66 18.13 -12.77
CA PHE A 495 -9.70 17.66 -11.38
C PHE A 495 -9.86 18.77 -10.33
N PHE A 496 -9.96 20.03 -10.74
CA PHE A 496 -10.03 21.19 -9.85
C PHE A 496 -11.10 22.18 -10.31
N PHE A 497 -11.66 22.90 -9.34
CA PHE A 497 -12.47 24.09 -9.60
C PHE A 497 -11.59 25.25 -10.11
N ALA A 498 -12.24 26.26 -10.70
CA ALA A 498 -11.55 27.45 -11.22
C ALA A 498 -10.74 28.22 -10.14
N ASP A 499 -11.17 28.14 -8.88
CA ASP A 499 -10.46 28.72 -7.73
C ASP A 499 -9.24 27.89 -7.27
N GLY A 500 -8.93 26.79 -7.97
CA GLY A 500 -7.79 25.92 -7.70
C GLY A 500 -8.03 24.85 -6.64
N LYS A 501 -9.25 24.71 -6.09
CA LYS A 501 -9.56 23.64 -5.14
C LYS A 501 -9.80 22.31 -5.86
N ALA A 502 -9.20 21.24 -5.35
CA ALA A 502 -9.45 19.87 -5.84
C ALA A 502 -10.92 19.47 -5.62
N LEU A 503 -11.47 18.70 -6.57
CA LEU A 503 -12.80 18.11 -6.45
C LEU A 503 -12.88 17.17 -5.23
N ARG A 504 -14.05 17.11 -4.60
CA ARG A 504 -14.34 16.34 -3.38
C ARG A 504 -15.36 15.25 -3.67
N ALA A 505 -15.54 14.36 -2.70
CA ALA A 505 -16.54 13.30 -2.79
C ALA A 505 -17.94 13.89 -2.99
N GLY A 506 -18.69 13.34 -3.94
CA GLY A 506 -20.00 13.84 -4.35
C GLY A 506 -19.96 14.95 -5.42
N ASP A 507 -18.81 15.61 -5.63
CA ASP A 507 -18.69 16.58 -6.72
C ASP A 507 -18.76 15.87 -8.09
N ARG A 508 -19.32 16.56 -9.09
CA ARG A 508 -19.46 16.03 -10.45
C ARG A 508 -18.18 16.25 -11.25
N LEU A 509 -17.47 15.17 -11.57
CA LEU A 509 -16.33 15.21 -12.49
C LEU A 509 -16.82 15.12 -13.94
N ARG A 510 -16.34 16.01 -14.81
CA ARG A 510 -16.61 16.01 -16.27
C ARG A 510 -15.30 16.16 -17.03
N ASN A 511 -15.23 15.55 -18.21
CA ASN A 511 -14.13 15.71 -19.16
C ASN A 511 -14.67 15.79 -20.61
N PRO A 512 -15.21 16.95 -21.02
CA PRO A 512 -15.82 17.11 -22.35
C PRO A 512 -14.80 16.95 -23.49
N GLU A 513 -13.51 17.24 -23.26
CA GLU A 513 -12.46 16.98 -24.26
C GLU A 513 -12.27 15.48 -24.48
N LEU A 514 -12.33 14.67 -23.42
CA LEU A 514 -12.31 13.22 -23.54
C LEU A 514 -13.58 12.68 -24.21
N ALA A 515 -14.74 13.28 -23.95
CA ALA A 515 -15.97 12.93 -24.66
C ALA A 515 -15.84 13.18 -26.17
N TRP A 516 -15.22 14.28 -26.56
CA TRP A 516 -14.89 14.55 -27.96
C TRP A 516 -13.94 13.48 -28.53
N THR A 517 -12.86 13.12 -27.83
CA THR A 517 -11.95 12.05 -28.28
C THR A 517 -12.69 10.73 -28.45
N LEU A 518 -13.51 10.33 -27.47
CA LEU A 518 -14.31 9.11 -27.53
C LEU A 518 -15.34 9.15 -28.67
N SER A 519 -15.88 10.32 -29.03
CA SER A 519 -16.76 10.46 -30.20
C SER A 519 -16.02 10.15 -31.51
N GLN A 520 -14.76 10.58 -31.64
CA GLN A 520 -13.95 10.26 -32.82
C GLN A 520 -13.67 8.75 -32.90
N VAL A 521 -13.42 8.11 -31.75
CA VAL A 521 -13.27 6.66 -31.65
C VAL A 521 -14.57 5.93 -32.02
N ALA A 522 -15.72 6.41 -31.55
CA ALA A 522 -17.02 5.81 -31.86
C ALA A 522 -17.36 5.92 -33.36
N GLU A 523 -17.07 7.07 -33.99
CA GLU A 523 -17.38 7.35 -35.39
C GLU A 523 -16.44 6.64 -36.38
N ARG A 524 -15.15 6.53 -36.04
CA ARG A 524 -14.10 6.13 -36.98
C ARG A 524 -13.41 4.80 -36.61
N GLY A 525 -13.95 4.08 -35.62
CA GLY A 525 -13.29 2.91 -35.07
C GLY A 525 -11.96 3.27 -34.40
N HIS A 526 -11.00 2.34 -34.40
CA HIS A 526 -9.68 2.61 -33.82
C HIS A 526 -8.91 3.74 -34.53
N GLU A 527 -9.12 3.98 -35.82
CA GLU A 527 -8.48 5.07 -36.58
C GLU A 527 -8.88 6.45 -36.04
N GLY A 528 -10.01 6.54 -35.34
CA GLY A 528 -10.41 7.74 -34.60
C GLY A 528 -9.43 8.16 -33.50
N PHE A 529 -8.59 7.23 -33.02
CA PHE A 529 -7.54 7.49 -32.04
C PHE A 529 -6.15 7.55 -32.69
N TYR A 530 -5.83 6.58 -33.56
CA TYR A 530 -4.48 6.39 -34.12
C TYR A 530 -4.20 7.25 -35.36
N ALA A 531 -5.22 7.85 -35.95
CA ALA A 531 -5.12 8.76 -37.08
C ALA A 531 -6.03 9.99 -36.92
N GLY A 532 -6.03 10.84 -37.94
CA GLY A 532 -6.96 11.97 -38.03
C GLY A 532 -6.80 13.02 -36.91
N PRO A 533 -7.89 13.67 -36.49
CA PRO A 533 -7.83 14.83 -35.58
C PRO A 533 -7.24 14.54 -34.20
N VAL A 534 -7.50 13.36 -33.61
CA VAL A 534 -6.97 12.99 -32.29
C VAL A 534 -5.46 12.81 -32.38
N ALA A 535 -4.97 12.01 -33.34
CA ALA A 535 -3.54 11.81 -33.55
C ALA A 535 -2.81 13.13 -33.85
N ALA A 536 -3.42 14.02 -34.65
CA ALA A 536 -2.86 15.33 -34.96
C ALA A 536 -2.74 16.24 -33.72
N ARG A 537 -3.77 16.29 -32.86
CA ARG A 537 -3.72 17.05 -31.60
C ARG A 537 -2.68 16.50 -30.64
N LEU A 538 -2.60 15.17 -30.54
CA LEU A 538 -1.61 14.51 -29.70
C LEU A 538 -0.19 14.82 -30.18
N ASP A 539 0.11 14.67 -31.48
CA ASP A 539 1.43 15.00 -32.04
C ASP A 539 1.81 16.46 -31.80
N ALA A 540 0.89 17.40 -32.07
CA ALA A 540 1.13 18.83 -31.86
C ALA A 540 1.42 19.16 -30.39
N HIS A 541 0.62 18.62 -29.46
CA HIS A 541 0.81 18.81 -28.02
C HIS A 541 2.14 18.21 -27.54
N MET A 542 2.45 16.98 -27.95
CA MET A 542 3.68 16.30 -27.52
C MET A 542 4.94 16.98 -28.05
N ARG A 543 4.88 17.61 -29.23
CA ARG A 543 5.97 18.48 -29.71
C ARG A 543 6.14 19.71 -28.83
N ALA A 544 5.05 20.40 -28.52
CA ALA A 544 5.08 21.61 -27.70
C ALA A 544 5.54 21.33 -26.26
N ALA A 545 5.11 20.20 -25.69
CA ALA A 545 5.45 19.79 -24.33
C ALA A 545 6.83 19.12 -24.21
N GLY A 546 7.55 18.90 -25.32
CA GLY A 546 8.87 18.26 -25.32
C GLY A 546 8.83 16.75 -25.08
N GLY A 547 7.71 16.08 -25.35
CA GLY A 547 7.56 14.63 -25.26
C GLY A 547 8.10 13.87 -26.46
N LEU A 548 8.13 12.54 -26.35
CA LEU A 548 8.68 11.64 -27.38
C LEU A 548 7.67 11.18 -28.43
N LEU A 549 6.42 10.97 -28.01
CA LEU A 549 5.38 10.36 -28.84
C LEU A 549 4.99 11.26 -30.02
N ARG A 550 4.83 10.67 -31.19
CA ARG A 550 4.51 11.35 -32.46
C ARG A 550 3.45 10.60 -33.27
N ALA A 551 2.95 11.25 -34.32
CA ALA A 551 1.94 10.66 -35.21
C ALA A 551 2.40 9.35 -35.89
N ASP A 552 3.69 9.21 -36.20
CA ASP A 552 4.28 7.99 -36.75
C ASP A 552 4.26 6.83 -35.76
N ASP A 553 4.44 7.09 -34.46
CA ASP A 553 4.26 6.07 -33.42
C ASP A 553 2.82 5.53 -33.40
N LEU A 554 1.83 6.42 -33.46
CA LEU A 554 0.41 6.08 -33.48
C LEU A 554 0.04 5.28 -34.73
N ALA A 555 0.49 5.74 -35.90
CA ALA A 555 0.21 5.10 -37.18
C ALA A 555 0.79 3.68 -37.29
N LEU A 556 1.93 3.42 -36.64
CA LEU A 556 2.58 2.11 -36.62
C LEU A 556 2.02 1.17 -35.55
N TYR A 557 1.28 1.68 -34.56
CA TYR A 557 0.82 0.86 -33.44
C TYR A 557 -0.16 -0.23 -33.90
N ARG A 558 0.02 -1.46 -33.41
CA ARG A 558 -0.93 -2.56 -33.58
C ARG A 558 -1.04 -3.35 -32.28
N ALA A 559 -2.27 -3.67 -31.89
CA ALA A 559 -2.55 -4.68 -30.87
C ALA A 559 -2.44 -6.09 -31.48
N TRP A 560 -2.03 -7.07 -30.69
CA TRP A 560 -1.68 -8.39 -31.22
C TRP A 560 -2.46 -9.52 -30.59
N PRO A 561 -3.03 -10.43 -31.39
CA PRO A 561 -3.51 -11.70 -30.87
C PRO A 561 -2.30 -12.59 -30.57
N ARG A 562 -2.27 -13.13 -29.36
CA ARG A 562 -1.24 -14.06 -28.88
C ARG A 562 -1.90 -15.32 -28.35
N ARG A 563 -1.18 -16.43 -28.49
CA ARG A 563 -1.52 -17.64 -27.75
C ARG A 563 -1.25 -17.42 -26.26
N PRO A 564 -2.14 -17.90 -25.38
CA PRO A 564 -1.91 -17.86 -23.94
C PRO A 564 -0.79 -18.82 -23.54
N VAL A 565 -0.27 -18.64 -22.32
CA VAL A 565 0.51 -19.66 -21.62
C VAL A 565 -0.45 -20.46 -20.75
N ALA A 566 -0.28 -21.77 -20.71
CA ALA A 566 -1.16 -22.67 -19.98
C ALA A 566 -0.40 -23.62 -19.06
N ILE A 567 -1.01 -23.95 -17.92
CA ILE A 567 -0.63 -25.04 -17.02
C ILE A 567 -1.87 -25.89 -16.71
N ALA A 568 -1.68 -27.12 -16.28
CA ALA A 568 -2.76 -27.96 -15.77
C ALA A 568 -2.64 -28.00 -14.23
N CYS A 569 -3.58 -27.34 -13.54
CA CYS A 569 -3.60 -27.29 -12.09
C CYS A 569 -5.02 -27.31 -11.54
N PHE A 570 -5.21 -27.96 -10.38
CA PHE A 570 -6.48 -28.05 -9.65
C PHE A 570 -7.61 -28.63 -10.51
N GLY A 571 -7.28 -29.63 -11.35
CA GLY A 571 -8.23 -30.24 -12.29
C GLY A 571 -8.69 -29.31 -13.43
N CYS A 572 -8.09 -28.13 -13.56
CA CYS A 572 -8.39 -27.15 -14.60
C CYS A 572 -7.19 -26.97 -15.54
N ARG A 573 -7.46 -26.43 -16.73
CA ARG A 573 -6.45 -25.81 -17.59
C ARG A 573 -6.44 -24.31 -17.28
N VAL A 574 -5.35 -23.82 -16.72
CA VAL A 574 -5.19 -22.44 -16.29
C VAL A 574 -4.43 -21.68 -17.35
N TYR A 575 -5.04 -20.63 -17.90
CA TYR A 575 -4.52 -19.81 -19.00
C TYR A 575 -4.23 -18.38 -18.53
N ALA A 576 -3.03 -17.89 -18.84
CA ALA A 576 -2.61 -16.53 -18.56
C ALA A 576 -1.84 -15.92 -19.76
N SER A 577 -1.48 -14.65 -19.66
CA SER A 577 -0.74 -13.96 -20.72
C SER A 577 0.73 -14.43 -20.79
N GLY A 578 1.25 -14.58 -22.00
CA GLY A 578 2.69 -14.82 -22.23
C GLY A 578 3.54 -13.55 -22.06
N PRO A 579 4.85 -13.63 -22.34
CA PRO A 579 5.72 -12.44 -22.42
C PRO A 579 5.11 -11.36 -23.33
N PRO A 580 5.12 -10.07 -22.90
CA PRO A 580 5.93 -9.49 -21.82
C PRO A 580 5.27 -9.50 -20.41
N SER A 581 4.24 -10.31 -20.15
CA SER A 581 3.62 -10.42 -18.81
C SER A 581 4.48 -11.24 -17.84
N ALA A 582 5.30 -10.55 -17.05
CA ALA A 582 6.10 -11.14 -15.98
C ALA A 582 5.23 -11.65 -14.82
N GLY A 583 4.13 -10.93 -14.53
CA GLY A 583 3.19 -11.32 -13.47
C GLY A 583 2.47 -12.63 -13.75
N SER A 584 2.13 -12.93 -15.01
CA SER A 584 1.51 -14.20 -15.38
C SER A 584 2.46 -15.37 -15.13
N ARG A 585 3.74 -15.24 -15.53
CA ARG A 585 4.77 -16.25 -15.24
C ARG A 585 4.95 -16.49 -13.74
N ALA A 586 4.92 -15.43 -12.93
CA ALA A 586 5.01 -15.55 -11.49
C ALA A 586 3.81 -16.31 -10.91
N LEU A 587 2.59 -15.92 -11.28
CA LEU A 587 1.36 -16.54 -10.79
C LEU A 587 1.28 -18.01 -11.16
N LEU A 588 1.55 -18.37 -12.43
CA LEU A 588 1.53 -19.77 -12.87
C LEU A 588 2.53 -20.62 -12.07
N SER A 589 3.75 -20.13 -11.87
CA SER A 589 4.75 -20.81 -11.02
C SER A 589 4.29 -20.99 -9.58
N MET A 590 3.60 -19.99 -9.01
CA MET A 590 3.06 -20.08 -7.64
C MET A 590 1.96 -21.14 -7.55
N LEU A 591 1.10 -21.26 -8.56
CA LEU A 591 0.02 -22.25 -8.60
C LEU A 591 0.55 -23.68 -8.76
N GLU A 592 1.54 -23.90 -9.63
CA GLU A 592 2.18 -25.22 -9.78
C GLU A 592 2.89 -25.65 -8.48
N GLU A 593 3.58 -24.72 -7.81
CA GLU A 593 4.24 -25.00 -6.52
C GLU A 593 3.22 -25.26 -5.41
N LEU A 594 2.08 -24.56 -5.40
CA LEU A 594 1.00 -24.79 -4.45
C LEU A 594 0.40 -26.19 -4.62
N GLU A 595 0.07 -26.60 -5.85
CA GLU A 595 -0.55 -27.91 -6.12
C GLU A 595 0.41 -29.08 -5.84
N ARG A 596 1.70 -28.92 -6.15
CA ARG A 596 2.72 -29.94 -5.86
C ARG A 596 3.11 -30.00 -4.39
N GLY A 597 2.87 -28.92 -3.65
CA GLY A 597 3.23 -28.76 -2.25
C GLY A 597 2.35 -29.59 -1.31
N PRO A 598 2.70 -29.64 -0.01
CA PRO A 598 1.81 -30.22 0.99
C PRO A 598 0.53 -29.38 1.10
N ARG A 599 -0.60 -30.05 1.36
CA ARG A 599 -1.88 -29.39 1.63
C ARG A 599 -1.75 -28.41 2.79
N LEU A 600 -2.43 -27.29 2.69
CA LEU A 600 -2.48 -26.29 3.75
C LEU A 600 -3.25 -26.87 4.95
N SER A 601 -2.60 -26.95 6.11
CA SER A 601 -3.17 -27.55 7.32
C SER A 601 -4.07 -26.60 8.11
N ALA A 602 -3.89 -25.29 7.93
CA ALA A 602 -4.61 -24.25 8.64
C ALA A 602 -4.65 -22.92 7.84
N PRO A 603 -5.38 -21.90 8.30
CA PRO A 603 -5.34 -20.56 7.71
C PRO A 603 -3.98 -19.88 7.85
N TYR A 604 -3.47 -19.31 6.75
CA TYR A 604 -2.18 -18.60 6.77
C TYR A 604 -2.17 -17.34 7.65
N SER A 605 -3.33 -16.79 7.99
CA SER A 605 -3.41 -15.62 8.88
C SER A 605 -3.24 -15.99 10.35
N THR A 606 -3.41 -17.27 10.70
CA THR A 606 -3.35 -17.76 12.09
C THR A 606 -2.16 -18.68 12.33
N ASP A 607 -1.78 -19.46 11.32
CA ASP A 607 -0.77 -20.50 11.40
C ASP A 607 0.56 -20.09 10.75
N PRO A 608 1.65 -20.02 11.53
CA PRO A 608 2.98 -19.67 11.03
C PRO A 608 3.51 -20.56 9.92
N GLU A 609 3.31 -21.89 10.00
CA GLU A 609 3.88 -22.82 9.02
C GLU A 609 3.23 -22.63 7.64
N THR A 610 1.90 -22.58 7.62
CA THR A 610 1.12 -22.27 6.41
C THR A 610 1.53 -20.92 5.82
N PHE A 611 1.69 -19.90 6.67
CA PHE A 611 2.17 -18.59 6.21
C PHE A 611 3.54 -18.71 5.53
N LEU A 612 4.50 -19.34 6.20
CA LEU A 612 5.87 -19.47 5.70
C LEU A 612 5.93 -20.26 4.40
N GLN A 613 5.13 -21.32 4.28
CA GLN A 613 4.96 -22.07 3.04
C GLN A 613 4.51 -21.17 1.89
N LEU A 614 3.40 -20.44 2.06
CA LEU A 614 2.88 -19.55 1.02
C LEU A 614 3.84 -18.39 0.71
N ALA A 615 4.48 -17.83 1.73
CA ALA A 615 5.47 -16.76 1.56
C ALA A 615 6.67 -17.21 0.72
N ARG A 616 7.18 -18.43 0.94
CA ARG A 616 8.26 -19.02 0.14
C ARG A 616 7.83 -19.28 -1.31
N ILE A 617 6.63 -19.81 -1.52
CA ILE A 617 6.05 -20.00 -2.87
C ILE A 617 5.98 -18.64 -3.61
N MET A 618 5.46 -17.62 -2.94
CA MET A 618 5.37 -16.28 -3.50
C MET A 618 6.76 -15.70 -3.81
N GLN A 619 7.72 -15.78 -2.89
CA GLN A 619 9.11 -15.35 -3.13
C GLN A 619 9.71 -16.07 -4.35
N THR A 620 9.46 -17.37 -4.55
CA THR A 620 9.90 -18.08 -5.75
C THR A 620 9.23 -17.54 -7.01
N GLY A 621 7.90 -17.35 -7.01
CA GLY A 621 7.18 -16.75 -8.12
C GLY A 621 7.71 -15.37 -8.51
N TYR A 622 8.01 -14.49 -7.54
CA TYR A 622 8.62 -13.18 -7.81
C TYR A 622 10.02 -13.29 -8.43
N ARG A 623 10.86 -14.22 -7.96
CA ARG A 623 12.16 -14.49 -8.59
C ARG A 623 12.02 -14.90 -10.06
N ARG A 624 10.95 -15.64 -10.41
CA ARG A 624 10.63 -16.06 -11.78
C ARG A 624 10.20 -14.93 -12.70
N MET A 625 9.82 -13.76 -12.19
CA MET A 625 9.52 -12.58 -13.01
C MET A 625 10.75 -12.06 -13.78
N SER A 626 11.95 -12.36 -13.27
CA SER A 626 13.20 -11.95 -13.89
C SER A 626 13.36 -12.64 -15.25
N GLY A 627 13.62 -11.85 -16.29
CA GLY A 627 13.90 -12.35 -17.65
C GLY A 627 12.75 -12.29 -18.62
N VAL A 628 11.61 -11.79 -18.19
CA VAL A 628 10.49 -11.57 -19.08
C VAL A 628 10.66 -10.23 -19.78
N ALA A 629 10.63 -10.24 -21.11
CA ALA A 629 10.78 -9.09 -21.98
C ALA A 629 9.85 -9.23 -23.19
N ASP A 630 9.83 -8.25 -24.09
CA ASP A 630 9.13 -8.37 -25.37
C ASP A 630 9.74 -9.50 -26.23
N PRO A 631 8.97 -10.56 -26.56
CA PRO A 631 9.50 -11.72 -27.26
C PRO A 631 9.88 -11.45 -28.72
N ARG A 632 9.58 -10.26 -29.27
CA ARG A 632 10.12 -9.82 -30.57
C ARG A 632 11.63 -9.60 -30.54
N PHE A 633 12.12 -9.10 -29.43
CA PHE A 633 13.46 -8.53 -29.33
C PHE A 633 14.38 -9.42 -28.50
N TRP A 634 13.82 -10.25 -27.61
CA TRP A 634 14.58 -11.17 -26.78
C TRP A 634 13.93 -12.56 -26.75
N GLU A 635 14.75 -13.59 -26.95
CA GLU A 635 14.47 -14.93 -26.44
C GLU A 635 14.65 -14.90 -24.90
N PRO A 636 13.80 -15.59 -24.11
CA PRO A 636 13.79 -15.42 -22.66
C PRO A 636 15.07 -15.98 -22.01
N PRO A 637 16.00 -15.14 -21.55
CA PRO A 637 16.23 -15.00 -20.10
C PRO A 637 16.78 -13.63 -19.60
N SER A 638 16.62 -13.43 -18.27
CA SER A 638 17.15 -12.50 -17.22
C SER A 638 17.21 -10.95 -17.31
N ALA A 639 16.13 -10.25 -16.91
CA ALA A 639 16.16 -8.90 -16.32
C ALA A 639 14.91 -8.62 -15.45
N PRO A 640 15.00 -7.79 -14.39
CA PRO A 640 13.84 -7.43 -13.59
C PRO A 640 13.03 -6.31 -14.24
N ALA A 641 11.75 -6.55 -14.56
CA ALA A 641 10.80 -5.45 -14.80
C ALA A 641 10.72 -4.50 -13.56
N ARG A 642 10.15 -3.31 -13.70
CA ARG A 642 9.79 -2.42 -12.58
C ARG A 642 8.31 -2.05 -12.71
N ASP A 643 7.58 -1.97 -11.58
CA ASP A 643 6.15 -1.60 -11.49
C ASP A 643 5.83 -1.39 -9.97
N SER A 644 4.79 -0.70 -9.46
CA SER A 644 3.79 0.05 -10.19
C SER A 644 2.35 0.19 -9.71
N GLY A 645 2.04 0.60 -8.49
CA GLY A 645 0.78 0.27 -7.78
C GLY A 645 -0.62 0.46 -8.40
N HIS A 646 -0.85 0.94 -9.64
CA HIS A 646 -2.19 1.43 -10.04
C HIS A 646 -2.68 0.97 -11.41
N THR A 647 -3.79 0.24 -11.39
CA THR A 647 -4.33 -0.54 -12.50
C THR A 647 -5.84 -0.65 -12.29
N THR A 648 -6.60 -1.07 -13.28
CA THR A 648 -7.96 -1.57 -13.07
C THR A 648 -8.14 -2.92 -13.74
N HIS A 649 -9.06 -3.70 -13.20
CA HIS A 649 -9.37 -5.03 -13.70
C HIS A 649 -10.89 -5.18 -13.80
N LEU A 650 -11.34 -5.96 -14.78
CA LEU A 650 -12.72 -6.37 -14.92
C LEU A 650 -12.78 -7.83 -15.38
N THR A 651 -13.84 -8.49 -14.97
CA THR A 651 -14.15 -9.87 -15.36
C THR A 651 -15.59 -9.95 -15.82
N VAL A 652 -15.84 -10.65 -16.93
CA VAL A 652 -17.18 -10.98 -17.42
C VAL A 652 -17.26 -12.47 -17.68
N MET A 653 -18.29 -13.14 -17.17
CA MET A 653 -18.57 -14.54 -17.47
C MET A 653 -20.05 -14.74 -17.74
N ASP A 654 -20.37 -15.71 -18.59
CA ASP A 654 -21.76 -16.14 -18.82
C ASP A 654 -21.97 -17.64 -18.54
N ALA A 655 -23.25 -18.00 -18.47
CA ALA A 655 -23.69 -19.35 -18.16
C ALA A 655 -23.38 -20.35 -19.28
N THR A 656 -23.09 -19.89 -20.50
CA THR A 656 -22.69 -20.74 -21.63
C THR A 656 -21.22 -21.16 -21.57
N GLY A 657 -20.45 -20.56 -20.66
CA GLY A 657 -19.04 -20.90 -20.45
C GLY A 657 -18.08 -19.94 -21.14
N ASN A 658 -18.56 -18.79 -21.62
CA ASN A 658 -17.73 -17.71 -22.13
C ASN A 658 -17.13 -16.91 -20.96
N ALA A 659 -15.92 -16.38 -21.14
CA ALA A 659 -15.26 -15.55 -20.15
C ALA A 659 -14.30 -14.52 -20.77
N VAL A 660 -14.20 -13.36 -20.11
CA VAL A 660 -13.16 -12.37 -20.35
C VAL A 660 -12.58 -11.96 -19.00
N ALA A 661 -11.26 -12.04 -18.87
CA ALA A 661 -10.48 -11.40 -17.82
C ALA A 661 -9.62 -10.31 -18.45
N LEU A 662 -9.76 -9.07 -18.00
CA LEU A 662 -9.17 -7.92 -18.67
C LEU A 662 -8.57 -6.96 -17.65
N THR A 663 -7.27 -6.70 -17.81
CA THR A 663 -6.54 -5.75 -16.97
C THR A 663 -6.00 -4.60 -17.81
N GLN A 664 -6.29 -3.36 -17.41
CA GLN A 664 -5.88 -2.13 -18.11
C GLN A 664 -5.27 -1.11 -17.15
N THR A 665 -4.37 -0.25 -17.63
CA THR A 665 -3.60 0.65 -16.76
C THR A 665 -3.04 1.87 -17.50
N LEU A 666 -2.72 2.93 -16.74
CA LEU A 666 -1.86 4.04 -17.13
C LEU A 666 -0.44 3.95 -16.53
N GLY A 667 -0.16 2.91 -15.73
CA GLY A 667 1.04 2.74 -14.93
C GLY A 667 0.86 3.26 -13.50
N TYR A 668 1.33 4.48 -13.20
CA TYR A 668 1.10 5.08 -11.87
C TYR A 668 -0.32 5.64 -11.76
N PHE A 669 -0.73 6.05 -10.56
CA PHE A 669 -1.96 6.82 -10.37
C PHE A 669 -1.91 8.06 -11.26
N PHE A 670 -2.92 8.21 -12.11
CA PHE A 670 -3.01 9.25 -13.15
C PHE A 670 -1.87 9.19 -14.19
N GLY A 671 -1.21 8.04 -14.35
CA GLY A 671 -0.15 7.78 -15.32
C GLY A 671 1.03 8.74 -15.22
N SER A 672 1.34 9.39 -16.33
CA SER A 672 2.35 10.46 -16.42
C SER A 672 1.96 11.73 -15.68
N ARG A 673 0.69 11.87 -15.28
CA ARG A 673 0.08 13.12 -14.79
C ARG A 673 0.15 14.24 -15.82
N HIS A 674 0.16 13.88 -17.10
CA HIS A 674 0.20 14.80 -18.22
C HIS A 674 -1.00 14.54 -19.13
N MET A 675 -1.85 15.54 -19.28
CA MET A 675 -3.04 15.45 -20.12
C MET A 675 -2.81 16.21 -21.42
N VAL A 676 -3.11 15.56 -22.53
CA VAL A 676 -2.97 16.11 -23.88
C VAL A 676 -4.06 17.15 -24.11
N GLU A 677 -3.66 18.40 -24.34
CA GLU A 677 -4.57 19.53 -24.44
C GLU A 677 -5.55 19.39 -25.61
N GLY A 678 -6.83 19.70 -25.36
CA GLY A 678 -7.88 19.61 -26.37
C GLY A 678 -8.33 18.18 -26.69
N THR A 679 -7.85 17.17 -25.95
CA THR A 679 -8.25 15.76 -26.14
C THR A 679 -8.75 15.10 -24.86
N GLY A 680 -8.45 15.67 -23.68
CA GLY A 680 -8.74 15.05 -22.40
C GLY A 680 -8.01 13.72 -22.14
N ILE A 681 -7.05 13.33 -23.00
CA ILE A 681 -6.30 12.08 -22.88
C ILE A 681 -5.22 12.25 -21.82
N LEU A 682 -5.35 11.52 -20.71
CA LEU A 682 -4.30 11.37 -19.73
C LEU A 682 -3.33 10.26 -20.18
N LEU A 683 -2.04 10.57 -20.30
CA LEU A 683 -1.05 9.63 -20.85
C LEU A 683 -0.51 8.68 -19.80
N ASN A 684 -0.22 7.44 -20.22
CA ASN A 684 0.52 6.48 -19.41
C ASN A 684 1.96 6.94 -19.09
N ASN A 685 2.64 6.23 -18.19
CA ASN A 685 4.06 6.44 -17.90
C ASN A 685 4.92 5.17 -18.07
N GLU A 686 4.68 4.38 -19.10
CA GLU A 686 5.24 3.03 -19.23
C GLU A 686 6.76 2.98 -19.47
N ILE A 687 7.41 4.07 -19.87
CA ILE A 687 8.87 4.08 -20.07
C ILE A 687 9.63 3.67 -18.80
N LYS A 688 9.09 4.02 -17.62
CA LYS A 688 9.68 3.66 -16.31
C LYS A 688 9.89 2.16 -16.10
N ASN A 689 9.15 1.32 -16.84
CA ASN A 689 9.08 -0.12 -16.62
C ASN A 689 10.24 -0.86 -17.31
N PHE A 690 10.89 -0.24 -18.30
CA PHE A 690 12.07 -0.81 -18.96
C PHE A 690 13.27 -0.91 -18.00
N HIS A 691 14.11 -1.91 -18.25
CA HIS A 691 15.41 -2.02 -17.63
C HIS A 691 16.31 -0.82 -17.99
N THR A 692 17.05 -0.32 -17.00
CA THR A 692 17.84 0.92 -17.14
C THR A 692 19.22 0.68 -17.75
N ARG A 693 19.73 -0.55 -17.74
CA ARG A 693 21.00 -0.91 -18.39
C ARG A 693 20.74 -1.44 -19.79
N ILE A 694 21.43 -0.86 -20.77
CA ILE A 694 21.34 -1.25 -22.19
C ILE A 694 22.05 -2.59 -22.40
N GLY A 695 21.49 -3.43 -23.27
CA GLY A 695 21.97 -4.78 -23.53
C GLY A 695 21.38 -5.84 -22.59
N GLU A 696 20.78 -5.43 -21.47
CA GLU A 696 19.99 -6.34 -20.64
C GLU A 696 18.61 -6.58 -21.28
N PRO A 697 17.99 -7.73 -21.03
CA PRO A 697 16.60 -7.98 -21.39
C PRO A 697 15.68 -6.88 -20.87
N ASP A 698 14.60 -6.62 -21.62
CA ASP A 698 13.64 -5.56 -21.30
C ASP A 698 14.27 -4.15 -21.21
N CYS A 699 15.47 -3.92 -21.77
CA CYS A 699 16.01 -2.57 -21.90
C CYS A 699 15.22 -1.75 -22.91
N LEU A 700 15.27 -0.42 -22.76
CA LEU A 700 14.54 0.51 -23.61
C LEU A 700 15.04 0.42 -25.07
N LEU A 701 14.19 -0.12 -25.95
CA LEU A 701 14.37 -0.11 -27.39
C LEU A 701 13.16 0.55 -28.07
N PRO A 702 13.35 1.26 -29.20
CA PRO A 702 12.25 1.74 -30.04
C PRO A 702 11.24 0.64 -30.36
N LEU A 703 9.95 0.95 -30.23
CA LEU A 703 8.82 0.05 -30.46
C LEU A 703 8.71 -1.16 -29.53
N ALA A 704 9.64 -1.39 -28.60
CA ALA A 704 9.55 -2.49 -27.64
C ALA A 704 8.40 -2.27 -26.64
N ARG A 705 7.84 -3.36 -26.13
CA ARG A 705 6.86 -3.33 -25.04
C ARG A 705 7.57 -3.60 -23.72
N PRO A 706 7.44 -2.76 -22.68
CA PRO A 706 8.08 -3.04 -21.40
C PRO A 706 7.41 -4.24 -20.73
N ALA A 707 8.16 -4.97 -19.92
CA ALA A 707 7.61 -6.05 -19.11
C ALA A 707 6.61 -5.54 -18.06
N THR A 708 5.64 -6.39 -17.74
CA THR A 708 4.45 -5.97 -16.99
C THR A 708 4.01 -6.98 -15.94
N THR A 709 3.23 -6.52 -14.96
CA THR A 709 2.75 -7.31 -13.82
C THR A 709 1.28 -7.76 -13.87
N PRO A 710 0.36 -7.15 -14.65
CA PRO A 710 -0.97 -7.70 -14.90
C PRO A 710 -0.95 -9.17 -15.33
N CYS A 711 -1.78 -9.97 -14.67
CA CYS A 711 -1.99 -11.39 -14.97
C CYS A 711 -3.48 -11.77 -15.02
N PRO A 712 -4.27 -11.23 -15.98
CA PRO A 712 -5.64 -11.69 -16.20
C PRO A 712 -5.63 -13.19 -16.53
N THR A 713 -6.32 -13.98 -15.71
CA THR A 713 -6.20 -15.44 -15.68
C THR A 713 -7.56 -16.11 -15.83
N LEU A 714 -7.63 -17.14 -16.67
CA LEU A 714 -8.81 -17.96 -16.91
C LEU A 714 -8.54 -19.40 -16.48
N PHE A 715 -9.50 -20.02 -15.81
CA PHE A 715 -9.51 -21.44 -15.49
C PHE A 715 -10.61 -22.08 -16.34
N LEU A 716 -10.22 -23.00 -17.22
CA LEU A 716 -11.14 -23.78 -18.03
C LEU A 716 -11.21 -25.22 -17.55
N GLU A 717 -12.42 -25.75 -17.49
CA GLU A 717 -12.71 -27.15 -17.21
C GLU A 717 -13.19 -27.87 -18.47
N GLY A 718 -12.91 -29.16 -18.58
CA GLY A 718 -13.41 -30.03 -19.63
C GLY A 718 -12.67 -31.36 -19.63
N ALA A 719 -13.34 -32.44 -20.05
CA ALA A 719 -12.67 -33.73 -20.28
C ALA A 719 -11.65 -33.61 -21.42
N ASP A 720 -10.63 -34.46 -21.43
CA ASP A 720 -9.64 -34.45 -22.51
C ASP A 720 -10.31 -34.71 -23.87
N GLY A 721 -10.20 -33.75 -24.79
CA GLY A 721 -10.87 -33.77 -26.09
C GLY A 721 -12.34 -33.34 -26.07
N GLY A 722 -12.92 -33.04 -24.90
CA GLY A 722 -14.26 -32.49 -24.73
C GLY A 722 -14.31 -30.97 -24.80
N PRO A 723 -15.53 -30.37 -24.88
CA PRO A 723 -15.69 -28.93 -24.94
C PRO A 723 -15.22 -28.28 -23.64
N LEU A 724 -14.38 -27.25 -23.76
CA LEU A 724 -13.92 -26.46 -22.63
C LEU A 724 -15.02 -25.46 -22.20
N ARG A 725 -15.06 -25.15 -20.91
CA ARG A 725 -15.94 -24.12 -20.35
C ARG A 725 -15.18 -23.33 -19.30
N ALA A 726 -15.44 -22.03 -19.21
CA ALA A 726 -14.89 -21.22 -18.15
C ALA A 726 -15.49 -21.60 -16.79
N ALA A 727 -14.60 -21.95 -15.85
CA ALA A 727 -14.92 -22.28 -14.47
C ALA A 727 -14.58 -21.13 -13.52
N LEU A 728 -13.52 -20.37 -13.81
CA LEU A 728 -13.16 -19.19 -13.02
C LEU A 728 -12.40 -18.19 -13.89
N ALA A 729 -12.65 -16.90 -13.68
CA ALA A 729 -11.90 -15.81 -14.27
C ALA A 729 -11.53 -14.82 -13.16
N VAL A 730 -10.28 -14.36 -13.16
CA VAL A 730 -9.73 -13.55 -12.08
C VAL A 730 -8.62 -12.63 -12.58
N GLY A 731 -8.47 -11.52 -11.88
CA GLY A 731 -7.30 -10.67 -11.98
C GLY A 731 -7.37 -9.56 -10.94
N SER A 732 -6.32 -8.76 -10.90
CA SER A 732 -6.17 -7.75 -9.88
C SER A 732 -5.49 -6.52 -10.44
N ALA A 733 -5.65 -5.43 -9.70
CA ALA A 733 -5.03 -4.15 -9.96
C ALA A 733 -4.15 -3.74 -8.79
N GLY A 734 -2.86 -3.51 -8.98
CA GLY A 734 -1.95 -3.21 -7.87
C GLY A 734 -0.47 -3.27 -8.20
N GLY A 735 -0.08 -3.03 -9.46
CA GLY A 735 1.30 -3.16 -9.94
C GLY A 735 1.98 -4.45 -9.48
N ALA A 736 3.15 -4.32 -8.87
CA ALA A 736 3.92 -5.47 -8.37
C ALA A 736 3.17 -6.36 -7.38
N ALA A 737 2.11 -5.88 -6.70
CA ALA A 737 1.32 -6.68 -5.78
C ALA A 737 0.26 -7.57 -6.48
N ILE A 738 0.04 -7.41 -7.80
CA ILE A 738 -0.97 -8.15 -8.56
C ILE A 738 -0.80 -9.68 -8.42
N PRO A 739 0.38 -10.29 -8.67
CA PRO A 739 0.52 -11.74 -8.56
C PRO A 739 0.23 -12.25 -7.15
N SER A 740 0.71 -11.55 -6.11
CA SER A 740 0.43 -11.89 -4.71
C SER A 740 -1.07 -11.90 -4.40
N SER A 741 -1.80 -10.86 -4.82
CA SER A 741 -3.23 -10.72 -4.51
C SER A 741 -4.08 -11.74 -5.26
N VAL A 742 -3.79 -11.97 -6.54
CA VAL A 742 -4.48 -13.03 -7.31
C VAL A 742 -4.20 -14.39 -6.70
N PHE A 743 -2.94 -14.69 -6.36
CA PHE A 743 -2.54 -15.95 -5.75
C PHE A 743 -3.27 -16.21 -4.41
N LEU A 744 -3.25 -15.26 -3.47
CA LEU A 744 -3.94 -15.43 -2.18
C LEU A 744 -5.47 -15.54 -2.33
N SER A 745 -6.06 -14.82 -3.29
CA SER A 745 -7.49 -14.95 -3.59
C SER A 745 -7.83 -16.35 -4.12
N LEU A 746 -6.95 -16.90 -4.97
CA LEU A 746 -7.09 -18.26 -5.50
C LEU A 746 -6.87 -19.32 -4.41
N VAL A 747 -5.89 -19.16 -3.51
CA VAL A 747 -5.72 -20.02 -2.32
C VAL A 747 -7.02 -20.06 -1.50
N GLY A 748 -7.66 -18.90 -1.30
CA GLY A 748 -8.95 -18.81 -0.61
C GLY A 748 -10.03 -19.72 -1.22
N VAL A 749 -10.17 -19.67 -2.54
CA VAL A 749 -11.17 -20.46 -3.27
C VAL A 749 -10.78 -21.93 -3.42
N LEU A 750 -9.55 -22.21 -3.81
CA LEU A 750 -9.09 -23.53 -4.25
C LEU A 750 -8.67 -24.43 -3.07
N GLU A 751 -7.98 -23.87 -2.07
CA GLU A 751 -7.48 -24.64 -0.91
C GLU A 751 -8.43 -24.54 0.29
N TYR A 752 -8.95 -23.35 0.58
CA TYR A 752 -9.84 -23.15 1.74
C TYR A 752 -11.33 -23.30 1.45
N GLY A 753 -11.71 -23.56 0.20
CA GLY A 753 -13.11 -23.78 -0.19
C GLY A 753 -14.03 -22.57 0.05
N ARG A 754 -13.48 -21.36 0.09
CA ARG A 754 -14.24 -20.13 0.33
C ARG A 754 -15.13 -19.78 -0.89
N ASP A 755 -16.20 -19.05 -0.62
CA ASP A 755 -16.88 -18.30 -1.68
C ASP A 755 -15.98 -17.18 -2.21
N VAL A 756 -16.27 -16.71 -3.42
CA VAL A 756 -15.45 -15.71 -4.11
C VAL A 756 -15.28 -14.41 -3.30
N GLN A 757 -16.33 -13.96 -2.60
CA GLN A 757 -16.28 -12.68 -1.89
C GLN A 757 -15.47 -12.82 -0.60
N SER A 758 -15.66 -13.90 0.17
CA SER A 758 -14.88 -14.13 1.39
C SER A 758 -13.42 -14.51 1.12
N ALA A 759 -13.10 -15.05 -0.06
CA ALA A 759 -11.72 -15.23 -0.52
C ALA A 759 -11.03 -13.89 -0.85
N LEU A 760 -11.71 -13.02 -1.60
CA LEU A 760 -11.19 -11.68 -1.93
C LEU A 760 -10.99 -10.82 -0.68
N GLU A 761 -11.83 -10.98 0.33
CA GLU A 761 -11.74 -10.22 1.58
C GLU A 761 -10.85 -10.86 2.65
N ALA A 762 -10.30 -12.05 2.40
CA ALA A 762 -9.35 -12.67 3.32
C ALA A 762 -8.17 -11.71 3.61
N PRO A 763 -7.57 -11.75 4.83
CA PRO A 763 -6.40 -10.95 5.15
C PRO A 763 -5.29 -11.17 4.13
N ARG A 764 -4.60 -10.13 3.68
CA ARG A 764 -3.52 -10.27 2.69
C ARG A 764 -2.16 -9.98 3.26
N PHE A 765 -1.18 -10.67 2.70
CA PHE A 765 0.23 -10.31 2.82
C PHE A 765 0.84 -10.19 1.44
N LEU A 766 1.79 -9.26 1.28
CA LEU A 766 2.43 -9.00 -0.01
C LEU A 766 3.93 -9.17 0.11
N VAL A 767 4.50 -9.91 -0.84
CA VAL A 767 5.94 -9.95 -1.05
C VAL A 767 6.33 -8.76 -1.93
N ASN A 768 7.16 -7.86 -1.40
CA ASN A 768 7.61 -6.70 -2.17
C ASN A 768 8.74 -7.09 -3.13
N ARG A 769 8.54 -6.76 -4.41
CA ARG A 769 9.48 -7.03 -5.49
C ARG A 769 10.81 -6.30 -5.28
N GLY A 770 11.91 -6.96 -5.62
CA GLY A 770 13.26 -6.34 -5.67
C GLY A 770 13.98 -6.30 -4.33
N THR A 771 13.28 -6.58 -3.23
CA THR A 771 13.94 -6.85 -1.95
C THR A 771 13.75 -8.28 -1.52
N GLU A 772 12.60 -8.92 -1.80
CA GLU A 772 12.17 -10.28 -1.35
C GLU A 772 12.20 -10.50 0.18
N ARG A 773 12.90 -9.60 0.88
CA ARG A 773 13.14 -9.46 2.30
C ARG A 773 12.20 -8.45 2.96
N ARG A 774 11.17 -7.99 2.24
CA ARG A 774 10.13 -7.13 2.80
C ARG A 774 8.75 -7.74 2.55
N ILE A 775 8.07 -8.08 3.63
CA ILE A 775 6.69 -8.57 3.59
C ILE A 775 5.78 -7.57 4.26
N SER A 776 4.72 -7.17 3.56
CA SER A 776 3.68 -6.30 4.12
C SER A 776 2.51 -7.14 4.59
N LEU A 777 1.99 -6.87 5.78
CA LEU A 777 0.88 -7.61 6.39
C LEU A 777 -0.29 -6.67 6.67
N GLU A 778 -1.50 -7.12 6.37
CA GLU A 778 -2.71 -6.52 6.95
C GLU A 778 -2.76 -6.80 8.47
N HIS A 779 -3.52 -5.99 9.20
CA HIS A 779 -3.59 -6.08 10.67
C HIS A 779 -4.38 -7.28 11.24
N LEU A 780 -4.84 -8.20 10.38
CA LEU A 780 -5.68 -9.34 10.74
C LEU A 780 -4.89 -10.65 10.88
N PHE A 781 -3.55 -10.56 10.91
CA PHE A 781 -2.65 -11.69 11.13
C PHE A 781 -2.38 -11.87 12.62
N SER A 782 -2.16 -13.12 13.04
CA SER A 782 -1.80 -13.42 14.42
C SER A 782 -0.37 -12.93 14.74
N PRO A 783 -0.10 -12.42 15.95
CA PRO A 783 1.26 -12.03 16.36
C PRO A 783 2.28 -13.18 16.25
N GLN A 784 1.82 -14.44 16.34
CA GLN A 784 2.63 -15.63 16.17
C GLN A 784 3.16 -15.75 14.74
N VAL A 785 2.31 -15.44 13.75
CA VAL A 785 2.73 -15.37 12.34
C VAL A 785 3.76 -14.27 12.16
N GLU A 786 3.49 -13.05 12.66
CA GLU A 786 4.44 -11.94 12.56
C GLU A 786 5.82 -12.28 13.15
N ALA A 787 5.83 -12.91 14.33
CA ALA A 787 7.05 -13.31 15.02
C ALA A 787 7.82 -14.41 14.25
N ALA A 788 7.12 -15.41 13.73
CA ALA A 788 7.74 -16.49 12.98
C ALA A 788 8.37 -15.99 11.67
N VAL A 789 7.71 -15.07 10.97
CA VAL A 789 8.23 -14.48 9.73
C VAL A 789 9.54 -13.74 9.97
N ARG A 790 9.60 -12.90 11.02
CA ARG A 790 10.82 -12.18 11.41
C ARG A 790 11.96 -13.15 11.73
N ARG A 791 11.66 -14.19 12.50
CA ARG A 791 12.63 -15.19 12.95
C ARG A 791 13.17 -16.07 11.81
N GLU A 792 12.29 -16.56 10.94
CA GLU A 792 12.62 -17.68 10.05
C GLU A 792 12.97 -17.26 8.62
N LEU A 793 12.41 -16.16 8.13
CA LEU A 793 12.75 -15.65 6.80
C LEU A 793 13.86 -14.59 6.87
N GLY A 794 14.17 -14.06 8.05
CA GLY A 794 15.14 -12.95 8.21
C GLY A 794 14.73 -11.71 7.40
N VAL A 795 13.42 -11.51 7.25
CA VAL A 795 12.82 -10.45 6.43
C VAL A 795 12.23 -9.37 7.33
N GLU A 796 12.33 -8.12 6.87
CA GLU A 796 11.63 -7.01 7.48
C GLU A 796 10.12 -7.20 7.24
N THR A 797 9.35 -7.23 8.32
CA THR A 797 7.88 -7.27 8.26
C THR A 797 7.32 -5.90 8.55
N TYR A 798 6.40 -5.44 7.70
CA TYR A 798 5.71 -4.18 7.83
C TYR A 798 4.23 -4.44 8.02
N THR A 799 3.75 -4.29 9.24
CA THR A 799 2.31 -4.26 9.49
C THR A 799 1.79 -2.88 9.07
N ILE A 800 0.93 -2.83 8.05
CA ILE A 800 0.40 -1.57 7.54
C ILE A 800 -0.67 -1.06 8.54
N SER A 801 -0.47 0.14 9.10
CA SER A 801 -1.39 0.72 10.10
C SER A 801 -2.06 2.04 9.70
N GLN A 802 -3.16 2.32 10.42
CA GLN A 802 -4.16 3.41 10.42
C GLN A 802 -5.51 3.15 9.73
N ARG A 803 -5.61 2.28 8.73
CA ARG A 803 -6.89 1.66 8.29
C ARG A 803 -6.79 0.16 7.99
N GLY A 804 -5.59 -0.39 8.13
CA GLY A 804 -5.37 -1.82 8.27
C GLY A 804 -5.54 -2.69 7.01
N LEU A 805 -5.94 -2.15 5.88
CA LEU A 805 -6.08 -2.88 4.62
C LEU A 805 -5.01 -2.42 3.63
N ILE A 806 -4.46 -3.35 2.85
CA ILE A 806 -3.59 -3.03 1.73
C ILE A 806 -4.42 -2.23 0.74
N ASN A 807 -4.14 -0.93 0.58
CA ASN A 807 -4.83 -0.04 -0.36
C ASN A 807 -4.26 -0.16 -1.79
N GLU A 808 -3.90 -1.38 -2.18
CA GLU A 808 -3.39 -1.78 -3.49
C GLU A 808 -3.84 -3.23 -3.74
N ALA A 809 -3.72 -3.73 -4.96
CA ALA A 809 -4.02 -5.12 -5.31
C ALA A 809 -5.52 -5.51 -5.21
N PHE A 810 -6.39 -4.70 -5.84
CA PHE A 810 -7.84 -4.86 -5.88
C PHE A 810 -8.26 -5.95 -6.86
N CYS A 811 -8.54 -7.12 -6.31
CA CYS A 811 -8.91 -8.30 -7.08
C CYS A 811 -10.42 -8.32 -7.36
N ASN A 812 -10.81 -8.82 -8.53
CA ASN A 812 -12.18 -9.27 -8.78
C ASN A 812 -12.15 -10.64 -9.44
N MET A 813 -13.22 -11.38 -9.22
CA MET A 813 -13.30 -12.78 -9.59
C MET A 813 -14.74 -13.14 -9.90
N ILE A 814 -14.93 -13.93 -10.94
CA ILE A 814 -16.17 -14.68 -11.17
C ILE A 814 -15.82 -16.16 -11.26
N ARG A 815 -16.59 -16.99 -10.59
CA ARG A 815 -16.45 -18.45 -10.56
C ARG A 815 -17.79 -19.08 -10.88
N ARG A 816 -17.79 -20.18 -11.61
CA ARG A 816 -18.92 -21.10 -11.69
C ARG A 816 -18.89 -22.03 -10.48
N HIS A 817 -19.91 -21.98 -9.65
CA HIS A 817 -19.99 -22.82 -8.46
C HIS A 817 -20.01 -24.30 -8.87
N PRO A 818 -19.10 -25.13 -8.34
CA PRO A 818 -18.87 -26.49 -8.85
C PRO A 818 -20.08 -27.42 -8.68
N LEU A 819 -20.92 -27.20 -7.65
CA LEU A 819 -22.10 -28.04 -7.39
C LEU A 819 -23.39 -27.56 -8.09
N THR A 820 -23.64 -26.25 -8.12
CA THR A 820 -24.91 -25.69 -8.63
C THR A 820 -24.81 -25.27 -10.09
N GLY A 821 -23.60 -25.03 -10.60
CA GLY A 821 -23.36 -24.49 -11.94
C GLY A 821 -23.71 -23.01 -12.09
N GLU A 822 -24.24 -22.36 -11.05
CA GLU A 822 -24.51 -20.92 -11.01
C GLU A 822 -23.20 -20.12 -10.96
N LEU A 823 -23.20 -18.91 -11.51
CA LEU A 823 -22.06 -18.00 -11.40
C LEU A 823 -22.09 -17.31 -10.03
N GLU A 824 -20.91 -17.12 -9.45
CA GLU A 824 -20.67 -16.37 -8.23
C GLU A 824 -19.57 -15.35 -8.52
N GLY A 825 -19.86 -14.08 -8.29
CA GLY A 825 -18.94 -12.98 -8.51
C GLY A 825 -18.65 -12.23 -7.21
N GLY A 826 -17.41 -11.76 -7.11
CA GLY A 826 -16.95 -10.91 -6.03
C GLY A 826 -16.03 -9.80 -6.51
N VAL A 827 -16.00 -8.72 -5.73
CA VAL A 827 -15.11 -7.57 -5.92
C VAL A 827 -14.51 -7.19 -4.58
N ASP A 828 -13.23 -6.80 -4.59
CA ASP A 828 -12.55 -6.35 -3.38
C ASP A 828 -13.26 -5.16 -2.73
N SER A 829 -13.64 -5.31 -1.46
CA SER A 829 -14.30 -4.26 -0.68
C SER A 829 -13.38 -3.06 -0.38
N ARG A 830 -12.08 -3.19 -0.64
CA ARG A 830 -11.09 -2.10 -0.55
C ARG A 830 -11.19 -1.10 -1.72
N ARG A 831 -12.03 -1.37 -2.73
CA ARG A 831 -12.29 -0.51 -3.90
C ARG A 831 -13.78 -0.31 -4.12
N ASP A 832 -14.17 0.71 -4.87
CA ASP A 832 -15.57 1.08 -5.10
C ASP A 832 -16.35 0.09 -6.00
N GLY A 833 -15.70 -0.96 -6.50
CA GLY A 833 -16.21 -1.84 -7.54
C GLY A 833 -17.53 -2.53 -7.22
N ALA A 834 -18.16 -3.10 -8.25
CA ALA A 834 -19.42 -3.81 -8.14
C ALA A 834 -19.43 -5.08 -9.00
N VAL A 835 -20.30 -6.01 -8.61
CA VAL A 835 -20.72 -7.13 -9.45
C VAL A 835 -22.20 -6.94 -9.76
N VAL A 836 -22.56 -7.08 -11.03
CA VAL A 836 -23.94 -7.01 -11.51
C VAL A 836 -24.23 -8.20 -12.42
N GLY A 837 -25.49 -8.59 -12.53
CA GLY A 837 -25.92 -9.63 -13.47
C GLY A 837 -27.23 -10.30 -13.07
N ARG A 838 -27.56 -11.38 -13.80
CA ARG A 838 -28.83 -12.09 -13.74
C ARG A 838 -28.63 -13.58 -13.58
#